data_AF-A0A9P1CPI8-F1
#
_entry.id   AF-A0A9P1CPI8-F1
#
_cell.length_a   1.000
_cell.length_b   1.000
_cell.length_c   1.000
_cell.angle_alpha   90.00
_cell.angle_beta   90.00
_cell.angle_gamma   90.00
#
_symmetry.space_group_name_H-M   'P 1'
#
loop_
_entity.id
_entity.type
_entity.pdbx_description
1 polymer ?
#
loop_
_entity_poly.entity_id
_entity_poly.type
_entity_poly.pdbx_seq_one_letter_code
_entity_poly.pdbx_strand_id
1 'polypeptide(L)'
;MQETHETLQSLNFLFLAHLQYLNFSDTKIEGDIRALASLKDLSSVDLSNSRVKGDIGVFHNAEHLEHLDLSKTQVSGDIRAFSSRKLEGDGKNMVKLRHLNLAHSKVSGDIKVFQHSPILEYLNLQATQANGDVEYLRVCPFKQILLRDTGVGGNIRVVQAFPDLTHLDLQNTLIFGDIGALEATQKLQGLSLGATSALGDIAALRRAKYLEELDLSLTDVSGDIQVLEHTKLLTKMALDRTQVEGDVQVFRHLPGLISLRLASTKVKGDIGIFNATNSLLHLHISDTQVSGDLRALKNRTTLKKLYLRNSPVHGNLSALQSAVDLHELDLSDTQIHGDISVLENHTRLFVLGLSSTLVTGDIAVFGQWFELSSLDLSFSNVTGDIQVFKDRELLKKLRMAATGVWGDLGVLVCSSINAFEVIDLSATNVQGNIFVLKHAAALRELYLQDTQVAGSIDGITFLEKASVVDLSSTHVTGRLTQHWRGCCKHLRILKLSAGTSVAVGSRAQFLPSGTDLTHLMDLRDGDQDILLPALTTLEVSECPLNGELRWLIWPLAYCEHLGSIIAVNCGLCGELPNLDPLGPIRMNGTVRVGEPSKLASSLEVLELSGNNLTLIESIPPSVRKFVISSNQKRLRMAEGTLTSALKQGVSIDLSGSKLDVATRREAQGLLKKGFISRTAEKTFTSREKDGFTCYDLERNSTTLQVLPCDFLPEKLCVSSWLERHRSTMHQVPRKHIQAKGRCWVLHPMPKQHEHQGQAWLHLPGQLPMQKGVS
;
A
#
# COMPACT_ATOMS: atom_id res chain seq x y z
N MET A 1 29.24 -11.93 40.33
CA MET A 1 29.68 -10.55 40.66
C MET A 1 28.43 -9.69 40.69
N GLN A 2 28.17 -8.94 41.77
CA GLN A 2 27.17 -7.87 41.71
C GLN A 2 27.80 -6.71 40.93
N GLU A 3 27.16 -6.24 39.86
CA GLU A 3 27.56 -4.97 39.26
C GLU A 3 27.21 -3.86 40.25
N THR A 4 28.22 -3.19 40.80
CA THR A 4 28.03 -1.96 41.56
C THR A 4 27.65 -0.85 40.58
N HIS A 5 26.35 -0.56 40.48
CA HIS A 5 25.85 0.58 39.72
C HIS A 5 26.32 1.88 40.40
N GLU A 6 27.32 2.55 39.80
CA GLU A 6 27.70 3.89 40.22
C GLU A 6 26.59 4.87 39.83
N THR A 7 26.16 5.68 40.80
CA THR A 7 25.08 6.65 40.61
C THR A 7 25.61 8.07 40.70
N LEU A 8 25.03 9.01 39.94
CA LEU A 8 25.35 10.43 40.07
C LEU A 8 25.18 10.93 41.52
N GLN A 9 24.20 10.40 42.26
CA GLN A 9 23.99 10.77 43.66
C GLN A 9 25.11 10.27 44.60
N SER A 10 25.78 9.15 44.29
CA SER A 10 26.87 8.62 45.12
C SER A 10 28.19 9.40 45.02
N LEU A 11 28.36 10.24 43.99
CA LEU A 11 29.61 10.95 43.71
C LEU A 11 29.84 12.23 44.55
N ASN A 12 28.89 12.59 45.42
CA ASN A 12 28.96 13.69 46.39
C ASN A 12 29.67 14.98 45.91
N PHE A 13 29.05 15.65 44.93
CA PHE A 13 29.57 16.87 44.30
C PHE A 13 29.68 18.10 45.23
N LEU A 14 29.25 18.02 46.50
CA LEU A 14 29.29 19.13 47.47
C LEU A 14 30.69 19.70 47.74
N PHE A 15 31.74 18.90 47.55
CA PHE A 15 33.14 19.33 47.74
C PHE A 15 33.85 19.74 46.44
N LEU A 16 33.16 19.66 45.30
CA LEU A 16 33.73 19.90 43.95
C LEU A 16 33.22 21.21 43.34
N ALA A 17 33.00 22.25 44.16
CA ALA A 17 32.38 23.51 43.75
C ALA A 17 33.06 24.21 42.54
N HIS A 18 34.37 24.00 42.36
CA HIS A 18 35.18 24.56 41.26
C HIS A 18 35.38 23.60 40.07
N LEU A 19 34.56 22.53 39.97
CA LEU A 19 34.65 21.60 38.86
C LEU A 19 34.19 22.26 37.55
N GLN A 20 35.11 22.39 36.60
CA GLN A 20 34.86 22.98 35.28
C GLN A 20 34.52 21.92 34.22
N TYR A 21 35.15 20.74 34.31
CA TYR A 21 35.01 19.67 33.32
C TYR A 21 34.47 18.41 34.00
N LEU A 22 33.35 17.91 33.50
CA LEU A 22 32.74 16.66 33.91
C LEU A 22 32.55 15.77 32.68
N ASN A 23 33.14 14.58 32.68
CA ASN A 23 32.95 13.59 31.63
C ASN A 23 32.70 12.21 32.26
N PHE A 24 31.55 11.62 31.94
CA PHE A 24 31.21 10.22 32.19
C PHE A 24 30.57 9.56 30.95
N SER A 25 30.98 9.96 29.73
CA SER A 25 30.43 9.35 28.52
C SER A 25 30.82 7.89 28.34
N ASP A 26 29.94 7.16 27.64
CA ASP A 26 30.05 5.71 27.42
C ASP A 26 30.16 4.86 28.72
N THR A 27 29.73 5.40 29.87
CA THR A 27 29.70 4.68 31.15
C THR A 27 28.32 4.11 31.46
N LYS A 28 28.28 3.16 32.42
CA LYS A 28 27.02 2.64 32.98
C LYS A 28 26.37 3.59 34.01
N ILE A 29 26.87 4.81 34.18
CA ILE A 29 26.41 5.72 35.24
C ILE A 29 24.91 6.02 35.08
N GLU A 30 24.19 5.94 36.19
CA GLU A 30 22.76 6.21 36.27
C GLU A 30 22.44 7.23 37.35
N GLY A 31 21.19 7.68 37.43
CA GLY A 31 20.76 8.68 38.41
C GLY A 31 20.25 9.97 37.77
N ASP A 32 20.04 10.98 38.60
CA ASP A 32 19.33 12.20 38.22
C ASP A 32 20.30 13.38 38.07
N ILE A 33 20.27 14.06 36.92
CA ILE A 33 21.14 15.22 36.63
C ILE A 33 20.93 16.38 37.59
N ARG A 34 19.84 16.40 38.39
CA ARG A 34 19.68 17.32 39.54
C ARG A 34 20.83 17.25 40.55
N ALA A 35 21.61 16.16 40.59
CA ALA A 35 22.84 16.08 41.38
C ALA A 35 23.90 17.13 40.98
N LEU A 36 23.83 17.67 39.76
CA LEU A 36 24.76 18.68 39.24
C LEU A 36 24.34 20.13 39.55
N ALA A 37 23.17 20.35 40.15
CA ALA A 37 22.60 21.69 40.38
C ALA A 37 23.49 22.64 41.20
N SER A 38 24.41 22.10 42.01
CA SER A 38 25.35 22.88 42.82
C SER A 38 26.63 23.29 42.09
N LEU A 39 26.93 22.71 40.93
CA LEU A 39 28.20 22.88 40.21
C LEU A 39 28.12 24.05 39.21
N LYS A 40 28.23 25.28 39.72
CA LYS A 40 28.05 26.50 38.92
C LYS A 40 29.23 26.83 38.00
N ASP A 41 30.43 26.37 38.34
CA ASP A 41 31.67 26.64 37.60
C ASP A 41 31.85 25.74 36.36
N LEU A 42 30.90 24.83 36.07
CA LEU A 42 30.97 23.91 34.92
C LEU A 42 31.01 24.65 33.58
N SER A 43 32.08 24.40 32.81
CA SER A 43 32.25 24.85 31.42
C SER A 43 32.01 23.74 30.41
N SER A 44 32.22 22.48 30.79
CA SER A 44 32.03 21.31 29.92
C SER A 44 31.39 20.15 30.69
N VAL A 45 30.28 19.64 30.17
CA VAL A 45 29.61 18.45 30.69
C VAL A 45 29.35 17.47 29.54
N ASP A 46 29.88 16.26 29.67
CA ASP A 46 29.60 15.13 28.78
C ASP A 46 29.11 13.93 29.61
N LEU A 47 27.84 13.57 29.44
CA LEU A 47 27.22 12.38 30.03
C LEU A 47 26.62 11.50 28.92
N SER A 48 27.14 11.61 27.70
CA SER A 48 26.57 10.93 26.54
C SER A 48 26.60 9.39 26.68
N ASN A 49 25.65 8.73 26.02
CA ASN A 49 25.48 7.27 26.04
C ASN A 49 25.38 6.63 27.45
N SER A 50 24.92 7.41 28.43
CA SER A 50 24.76 6.98 29.83
C SER A 50 23.28 6.83 30.24
N ARG A 51 23.03 6.21 31.39
CA ARG A 51 21.67 5.95 31.92
C ARG A 51 21.11 7.10 32.79
N VAL A 52 21.69 8.28 32.65
CA VAL A 52 21.27 9.47 33.40
C VAL A 52 19.89 9.97 32.92
N LYS A 53 19.11 10.52 33.85
CA LYS A 53 17.75 11.05 33.63
C LYS A 53 17.58 12.37 34.38
N GLY A 54 16.41 13.00 34.25
CA GLY A 54 16.06 14.23 34.96
C GLY A 54 15.85 15.39 33.99
N ASP A 55 15.56 16.56 34.55
CA ASP A 55 15.17 17.75 33.79
C ASP A 55 16.38 18.64 33.46
N ILE A 56 16.58 18.97 32.18
CA ILE A 56 17.66 19.86 31.71
C ILE A 56 17.57 21.28 32.26
N GLY A 57 16.43 21.67 32.86
CA GLY A 57 16.28 22.88 33.66
C GLY A 57 17.28 23.01 34.82
N VAL A 58 17.96 21.93 35.21
CA VAL A 58 19.12 22.00 36.13
C VAL A 58 20.23 22.94 35.62
N PHE A 59 20.40 23.07 34.30
CA PHE A 59 21.42 23.92 33.69
C PHE A 59 20.99 25.38 33.49
N HIS A 60 19.80 25.77 33.97
CA HIS A 60 19.25 27.12 33.73
C HIS A 60 20.15 28.27 34.23
N ASN A 61 20.95 28.00 35.27
CA ASN A 61 21.88 28.96 35.87
C ASN A 61 23.36 28.59 35.64
N ALA A 62 23.68 27.78 34.62
CA ALA A 62 25.05 27.35 34.33
C ALA A 62 25.79 28.40 33.48
N GLU A 63 26.12 29.55 34.09
CA GLU A 63 26.66 30.75 33.40
C GLU A 63 27.98 30.53 32.65
N HIS A 64 28.74 29.51 33.06
CA HIS A 64 30.04 29.16 32.48
C HIS A 64 29.98 28.10 31.39
N LEU A 65 28.83 27.47 31.15
CA LEU A 65 28.69 26.28 30.30
C LEU A 65 28.88 26.62 28.82
N GLU A 66 29.95 26.09 28.22
CA GLU A 66 30.30 26.25 26.81
C GLU A 66 30.02 24.97 26.00
N HIS A 67 30.17 23.81 26.64
CA HIS A 67 29.98 22.49 26.02
C HIS A 67 29.03 21.63 26.85
N LEU A 68 27.95 21.13 26.24
CA LEU A 68 27.01 20.20 26.87
C LEU A 68 26.66 19.06 25.91
N ASP A 69 27.00 17.83 26.28
CA ASP A 69 26.54 16.60 25.63
C ASP A 69 25.78 15.71 26.62
N LEU A 70 24.49 15.51 26.32
CA LEU A 70 23.59 14.60 27.03
C LEU A 70 22.95 13.60 26.05
N SER A 71 23.59 13.36 24.91
CA SER A 71 23.01 12.53 23.84
C SER A 71 22.91 11.05 24.24
N LYS A 72 21.89 10.36 23.72
CA LYS A 72 21.55 8.96 24.02
C LYS A 72 21.29 8.69 25.52
N THR A 73 20.83 9.70 26.26
CA THR A 73 20.44 9.57 27.68
C THR A 73 18.91 9.60 27.86
N GLN A 74 18.46 9.46 29.10
CA GLN A 74 17.04 9.52 29.47
C GLN A 74 16.61 10.89 30.01
N VAL A 75 17.39 11.95 29.77
CA VAL A 75 17.05 13.32 30.18
C VAL A 75 15.85 13.85 29.40
N SER A 76 15.10 14.75 30.04
CA SER A 76 13.90 15.41 29.52
C SER A 76 13.89 16.89 29.89
N GLY A 77 12.83 17.60 29.56
CA GLY A 77 12.65 19.02 29.89
C GLY A 77 12.62 19.91 28.65
N ASP A 78 12.44 21.21 28.87
CA ASP A 78 12.30 22.21 27.80
C ASP A 78 13.65 22.91 27.53
N ILE A 79 14.06 22.99 26.26
CA ILE A 79 15.30 23.69 25.84
C ILE A 79 15.29 25.19 26.20
N ARG A 80 14.14 25.76 26.59
CA ARG A 80 14.05 27.05 27.32
C ARG A 80 14.90 27.11 28.59
N ALA A 81 15.37 25.99 29.12
CA ALA A 81 16.45 25.95 30.12
C ALA A 81 17.64 26.83 29.69
N PHE A 82 18.00 26.82 28.41
CA PHE A 82 19.10 27.61 27.84
C PHE A 82 18.71 29.03 27.42
N SER A 83 17.53 29.53 27.84
CA SER A 83 17.09 30.89 27.53
C SER A 83 17.83 31.93 28.39
N SER A 84 18.48 32.89 27.74
CA SER A 84 18.95 34.11 28.41
C SER A 84 17.74 34.94 28.83
N ARG A 85 17.26 34.77 30.07
CA ARG A 85 16.33 35.75 30.64
C ARG A 85 17.09 37.07 30.85
N LYS A 86 16.57 38.17 30.29
CA LYS A 86 16.89 39.49 30.82
C LYS A 86 16.44 39.53 32.27
N LEU A 87 17.39 39.54 33.20
CA LEU A 87 17.20 40.29 34.43
C LEU A 87 17.15 41.77 34.02
N GLU A 88 16.13 42.48 34.47
CA GLU A 88 15.97 43.91 34.19
C GLU A 88 17.09 44.70 34.88
N GLY A 89 18.07 45.16 34.11
CA GLY A 89 19.20 45.95 34.62
C GLY A 89 20.44 45.84 33.75
N ASP A 90 21.11 44.68 33.77
CA ASP A 90 22.45 44.50 33.21
C ASP A 90 22.44 43.69 31.90
N GLY A 91 22.98 44.28 30.83
CA GLY A 91 23.04 43.71 29.48
C GLY A 91 24.03 42.56 29.27
N LYS A 92 24.15 41.62 30.23
CA LYS A 92 24.98 40.42 30.09
C LYS A 92 24.20 39.28 29.44
N ASN A 93 24.72 38.78 28.33
CA ASN A 93 24.20 37.56 27.71
C ASN A 93 24.75 36.35 28.48
N MET A 94 23.86 35.53 29.07
CA MET A 94 24.22 34.63 30.18
C MET A 94 24.53 33.18 29.81
N VAL A 95 24.37 32.77 28.55
CA VAL A 95 24.62 31.40 28.13
C VAL A 95 25.77 31.39 27.13
N LYS A 96 26.90 30.80 27.54
CA LYS A 96 28.12 30.70 26.71
C LYS A 96 28.16 29.47 25.81
N LEU A 97 27.05 28.74 25.63
CA LEU A 97 27.02 27.51 24.85
C LEU A 97 27.55 27.74 23.43
N ARG A 98 28.66 27.04 23.13
CA ARG A 98 29.28 26.91 21.81
C ARG A 98 28.94 25.57 21.16
N HIS A 99 28.71 24.55 21.98
CA HIS A 99 28.39 23.20 21.55
C HIS A 99 27.27 22.61 22.42
N LEU A 100 26.14 22.27 21.79
CA LEU A 100 25.00 21.63 22.45
C LEU A 100 24.59 20.36 21.70
N ASN A 101 24.69 19.20 22.37
CA ASN A 101 24.23 17.91 21.87
C ASN A 101 23.23 17.28 22.84
N LEU A 102 21.99 17.11 22.39
CA LEU A 102 20.90 16.48 23.13
C LEU A 102 20.26 15.33 22.34
N ALA A 103 20.94 14.83 21.30
CA ALA A 103 20.39 13.84 20.38
C ALA A 103 19.89 12.56 21.07
N HIS A 104 18.80 11.96 20.58
CA HIS A 104 18.19 10.75 21.14
C HIS A 104 17.86 10.84 22.65
N SER A 105 17.36 11.99 23.08
CA SER A 105 16.84 12.23 24.44
C SER A 105 15.37 12.66 24.40
N LYS A 106 14.76 12.88 25.58
CA LYS A 106 13.33 13.24 25.71
C LYS A 106 13.13 14.75 25.89
N VAL A 107 14.08 15.57 25.45
CA VAL A 107 13.96 17.03 25.50
C VAL A 107 12.96 17.53 24.46
N SER A 108 12.34 18.67 24.75
CA SER A 108 11.33 19.33 23.91
C SER A 108 11.54 20.85 23.91
N GLY A 109 10.72 21.57 23.17
CA GLY A 109 10.66 23.03 23.20
C GLY A 109 11.07 23.71 21.89
N ASP A 110 10.96 25.04 21.89
CA ASP A 110 11.09 25.89 20.70
C ASP A 110 12.53 26.41 20.52
N ILE A 111 13.15 26.10 19.38
CA ILE A 111 14.52 26.52 19.01
C ILE A 111 14.70 28.05 18.95
N LYS A 112 13.60 28.82 18.98
CA LYS A 112 13.59 30.26 19.28
C LYS A 112 14.42 30.65 20.49
N VAL A 113 14.63 29.75 21.43
CA VAL A 113 15.54 29.96 22.57
C VAL A 113 16.94 30.43 22.13
N PHE A 114 17.46 29.91 21.01
CA PHE A 114 18.82 30.18 20.53
C PHE A 114 18.97 31.51 19.77
N GLN A 115 17.90 32.28 19.56
CA GLN A 115 17.96 33.63 18.95
C GLN A 115 18.80 34.63 19.78
N HIS A 116 19.24 34.24 20.97
CA HIS A 116 20.12 35.02 21.85
C HIS A 116 21.47 34.31 22.12
N SER A 117 21.85 33.30 21.33
CA SER A 117 23.07 32.50 21.52
C SER A 117 24.12 32.73 20.41
N PRO A 118 24.64 33.95 20.22
CA PRO A 118 25.44 34.35 19.04
C PRO A 118 26.85 33.75 18.96
N ILE A 119 27.18 32.77 19.81
CA ILE A 119 28.44 32.02 19.78
C ILE A 119 28.23 30.50 19.66
N LEU A 120 26.99 30.06 19.45
CA LEU A 120 26.65 28.65 19.28
C LEU A 120 27.10 28.19 17.88
N GLU A 121 28.08 27.29 17.84
CA GLU A 121 28.72 26.80 16.61
C GLU A 121 28.25 25.38 16.22
N TYR A 122 27.77 24.60 17.19
CA TYR A 122 27.26 23.25 17.00
C TYR A 122 25.94 23.07 17.75
N LEU A 123 24.90 22.62 17.05
CA LEU A 123 23.62 22.24 17.61
C LEU A 123 23.20 20.87 17.08
N ASN A 124 23.00 19.91 17.98
CA ASN A 124 22.44 18.60 17.66
C ASN A 124 21.25 18.29 18.56
N LEU A 125 20.07 18.23 17.95
CA LEU A 125 18.79 17.90 18.58
C LEU A 125 18.14 16.68 17.90
N GLN A 126 18.92 15.86 17.18
CA GLN A 126 18.42 14.72 16.41
C GLN A 126 17.52 13.79 17.25
N ALA A 127 16.38 13.39 16.71
CA ALA A 127 15.41 12.50 17.36
C ALA A 127 15.00 12.97 18.78
N THR A 128 14.65 14.26 18.89
CA THR A 128 14.06 14.88 20.09
C THR A 128 12.69 15.48 19.76
N GLN A 129 11.99 16.02 20.77
CA GLN A 129 10.70 16.69 20.60
C GLN A 129 10.85 18.21 20.40
N ALA A 130 12.01 18.67 19.93
CA ALA A 130 12.26 20.06 19.59
C ALA A 130 11.41 20.50 18.38
N ASN A 131 11.00 21.77 18.37
CA ASN A 131 10.23 22.41 17.30
C ASN A 131 10.65 23.88 17.14
N GLY A 132 9.96 24.61 16.26
CA GLY A 132 10.21 26.04 16.01
C GLY A 132 10.69 26.33 14.59
N ASP A 133 11.01 27.59 14.32
CA ASP A 133 11.44 28.08 13.00
C ASP A 133 12.96 28.28 12.94
N VAL A 134 13.62 27.71 11.93
CA VAL A 134 15.08 27.86 11.73
C VAL A 134 15.53 29.29 11.50
N GLU A 135 14.66 30.24 11.10
CA GLU A 135 15.03 31.65 10.99
C GLU A 135 15.54 32.23 12.32
N TYR A 136 15.12 31.67 13.47
CA TYR A 136 15.67 32.07 14.78
C TYR A 136 17.15 31.70 14.99
N LEU A 137 17.69 30.75 14.22
CA LEU A 137 19.09 30.33 14.27
C LEU A 137 20.04 31.30 13.53
N ARG A 138 19.50 32.23 12.74
CA ARG A 138 20.24 33.13 11.84
C ARG A 138 21.36 33.95 12.49
N VAL A 139 21.28 34.17 13.80
CA VAL A 139 22.26 34.97 14.58
C VAL A 139 23.48 34.16 15.02
N CYS A 140 23.48 32.83 14.84
CA CYS A 140 24.49 31.93 15.35
C CYS A 140 25.54 31.57 14.28
N PRO A 141 26.84 31.51 14.63
CA PRO A 141 27.92 31.18 13.69
C PRO A 141 28.05 29.66 13.46
N PHE A 142 26.98 29.02 13.00
CA PHE A 142 26.91 27.57 12.92
C PHE A 142 27.91 26.95 11.93
N LYS A 143 28.64 25.94 12.44
CA LYS A 143 29.48 25.02 11.68
C LYS A 143 28.81 23.67 11.47
N GLN A 144 27.93 23.25 12.38
CA GLN A 144 27.12 22.03 12.24
C GLN A 144 25.72 22.24 12.83
N ILE A 145 24.70 21.82 12.08
CA ILE A 145 23.29 21.82 12.51
C ILE A 145 22.71 20.43 12.21
N LEU A 146 22.33 19.70 13.25
CA LEU A 146 21.81 18.34 13.18
C LEU A 146 20.44 18.28 13.88
N LEU A 147 19.36 18.38 13.10
CA LEU A 147 17.98 18.49 13.56
C LEU A 147 17.08 17.37 13.00
N ARG A 148 17.68 16.29 12.48
CA ARG A 148 17.00 15.10 11.96
C ARG A 148 15.90 14.59 12.91
N ASP A 149 14.77 14.16 12.37
CA ASP A 149 13.65 13.59 13.13
C ASP A 149 13.16 14.53 14.26
N THR A 150 12.90 15.80 13.93
CA THR A 150 12.34 16.80 14.87
C THR A 150 11.15 17.55 14.26
N GLY A 151 10.37 18.24 15.11
CA GLY A 151 9.28 19.13 14.69
C GLY A 151 9.74 20.53 14.26
N VAL A 152 11.04 20.74 14.01
CA VAL A 152 11.57 22.01 13.51
C VAL A 152 11.16 22.20 12.05
N GLY A 153 10.84 23.44 11.67
CA GLY A 153 10.55 23.81 10.30
C GLY A 153 11.07 25.21 9.96
N GLY A 154 10.49 25.81 8.92
CA GLY A 154 10.92 27.11 8.41
C GLY A 154 11.63 27.03 7.07
N ASN A 155 12.12 28.18 6.60
CA ASN A 155 12.67 28.29 5.25
C ASN A 155 14.18 28.02 5.23
N ILE A 156 14.63 27.09 4.38
CA ILE A 156 16.06 26.74 4.23
C ILE A 156 16.95 27.94 3.86
N ARG A 157 16.40 29.04 3.32
CA ARG A 157 17.14 30.29 3.02
C ARG A 157 17.98 30.81 4.19
N VAL A 158 17.65 30.49 5.44
CA VAL A 158 18.46 30.87 6.60
C VAL A 158 19.92 30.37 6.51
N VAL A 159 20.20 29.27 5.80
CA VAL A 159 21.57 28.71 5.69
C VAL A 159 22.56 29.65 5.01
N GLN A 160 22.08 30.69 4.30
CA GLN A 160 22.92 31.77 3.79
C GLN A 160 23.66 32.54 4.89
N ALA A 161 23.19 32.47 6.15
CA ALA A 161 23.86 33.06 7.31
C ALA A 161 25.01 32.21 7.86
N PHE A 162 25.19 30.97 7.37
CA PHE A 162 26.16 30.00 7.91
C PHE A 162 27.26 29.65 6.88
N PRO A 163 28.09 30.61 6.41
CA PRO A 163 29.08 30.35 5.36
C PRO A 163 30.17 29.31 5.76
N ASP A 164 30.36 29.11 7.07
CA ASP A 164 31.30 28.14 7.64
C ASP A 164 30.68 26.75 7.90
N LEU A 165 29.44 26.52 7.47
CA LEU A 165 28.72 25.27 7.68
C LEU A 165 29.41 24.09 6.96
N THR A 166 29.71 23.05 7.75
CA THR A 166 30.34 21.80 7.31
C THR A 166 29.33 20.65 7.25
N HIS A 167 28.38 20.61 8.18
CA HIS A 167 27.36 19.57 8.23
C HIS A 167 25.98 20.18 8.46
N LEU A 168 25.02 19.77 7.62
CA LEU A 168 23.62 20.13 7.73
C LEU A 168 22.78 18.87 7.59
N ASP A 169 22.15 18.43 8.69
CA ASP A 169 21.19 17.34 8.67
C ASP A 169 19.83 17.83 9.17
N LEU A 170 18.89 17.96 8.24
CA LEU A 170 17.50 18.36 8.45
C LEU A 170 16.55 17.24 8.00
N GLN A 171 17.01 15.98 7.89
CA GLN A 171 16.16 14.90 7.38
C GLN A 171 14.93 14.66 8.24
N ASN A 172 13.77 14.47 7.60
CA ASN A 172 12.48 14.24 8.26
C ASN A 172 12.14 15.37 9.26
N THR A 173 12.06 16.59 8.71
CA THR A 173 11.69 17.83 9.41
C THR A 173 10.69 18.63 8.58
N LEU A 174 10.11 19.69 9.15
CA LEU A 174 9.13 20.57 8.49
C LEU A 174 9.80 21.69 7.66
N ILE A 175 11.02 21.47 7.19
CA ILE A 175 11.81 22.42 6.41
C ILE A 175 11.29 22.50 4.98
N PHE A 176 11.26 23.72 4.43
CA PHE A 176 10.84 23.98 3.06
C PHE A 176 11.67 25.06 2.37
N GLY A 177 11.50 25.20 1.06
CA GLY A 177 12.06 26.30 0.28
C GLY A 177 13.25 25.91 -0.58
N ASP A 178 13.88 26.94 -1.15
CA ASP A 178 14.81 26.81 -2.28
C ASP A 178 16.25 26.52 -1.84
N ILE A 179 16.79 25.36 -2.28
CA ILE A 179 18.15 24.92 -1.98
C ILE A 179 19.24 25.79 -2.62
N GLY A 180 18.90 26.73 -3.51
CA GLY A 180 19.83 27.77 -4.01
C GLY A 180 20.49 28.59 -2.88
N ALA A 181 19.91 28.57 -1.67
CA ALA A 181 20.52 29.07 -0.46
C ALA A 181 21.91 28.46 -0.13
N LEU A 182 22.16 27.22 -0.54
CA LEU A 182 23.40 26.47 -0.27
C LEU A 182 24.61 26.94 -1.09
N GLU A 183 24.44 27.84 -2.07
CA GLU A 183 25.59 28.43 -2.78
C GLU A 183 26.54 29.22 -1.85
N ALA A 184 26.02 29.65 -0.69
CA ALA A 184 26.78 30.33 0.37
C ALA A 184 27.67 29.35 1.18
N THR A 185 27.31 28.08 1.28
CA THR A 185 27.89 27.11 2.22
C THR A 185 28.95 26.23 1.55
N GLN A 186 30.08 26.84 1.16
CA GLN A 186 31.11 26.20 0.33
C GLN A 186 32.03 25.21 1.09
N LYS A 187 31.86 25.09 2.42
CA LYS A 187 32.61 24.16 3.29
C LYS A 187 31.84 22.88 3.63
N LEU A 188 30.65 22.67 3.03
CA LEU A 188 29.85 21.46 3.28
C LEU A 188 30.62 20.18 2.94
N GLN A 189 30.57 19.25 3.89
CA GLN A 189 31.05 17.88 3.86
C GLN A 189 29.88 16.89 3.94
N GLY A 190 28.90 17.15 4.82
CA GLY A 190 27.65 16.40 4.90
C GLY A 190 26.42 17.27 4.67
N LEU A 191 25.57 16.88 3.73
CA LEU A 191 24.27 17.51 3.49
C LEU A 191 23.17 16.45 3.46
N SER A 192 22.18 16.58 4.34
CA SER A 192 21.04 15.68 4.45
C SER A 192 19.76 16.51 4.61
N LEU A 193 18.94 16.53 3.57
CA LEU A 193 17.63 17.20 3.49
C LEU A 193 16.50 16.20 3.21
N GLY A 194 16.77 14.90 3.36
CA GLY A 194 15.84 13.86 2.91
C GLY A 194 14.48 13.92 3.63
N ALA A 195 13.39 13.62 2.93
CA ALA A 195 12.02 13.73 3.45
C ALA A 195 11.71 15.12 4.06
N THR A 196 11.96 16.17 3.27
CA THR A 196 11.56 17.57 3.57
C THR A 196 10.87 18.17 2.35
N SER A 197 10.22 19.33 2.52
CA SER A 197 9.62 20.10 1.42
C SER A 197 10.64 21.04 0.75
N ALA A 198 11.91 20.64 0.71
CA ALA A 198 12.96 21.34 -0.02
C ALA A 198 12.75 21.22 -1.54
N LEU A 199 13.01 22.29 -2.27
CA LEU A 199 12.85 22.39 -3.72
C LEU A 199 14.02 23.19 -4.33
N GLY A 200 14.06 23.28 -5.65
CA GLY A 200 15.04 24.10 -6.38
C GLY A 200 15.94 23.27 -7.28
N ASP A 201 17.07 23.83 -7.69
CA ASP A 201 18.02 23.22 -8.62
C ASP A 201 19.29 22.73 -7.87
N ILE A 202 19.64 21.47 -8.06
CA ILE A 202 20.86 20.84 -7.54
C ILE A 202 22.15 21.57 -7.99
N ALA A 203 22.07 22.42 -9.02
CA ALA A 203 23.10 23.39 -9.40
C ALA A 203 23.65 24.23 -8.24
N ALA A 204 22.89 24.43 -7.16
CA ALA A 204 23.34 25.06 -5.91
C ALA A 204 24.61 24.41 -5.33
N LEU A 205 24.80 23.10 -5.55
CA LEU A 205 25.93 22.32 -5.03
C LEU A 205 27.21 22.42 -5.88
N ARG A 206 27.21 23.17 -6.99
CA ARG A 206 28.36 23.32 -7.92
C ARG A 206 29.68 23.70 -7.25
N ARG A 207 29.62 24.36 -6.09
CA ARG A 207 30.79 24.83 -5.32
C ARG A 207 31.14 23.97 -4.09
N ALA A 208 30.34 22.95 -3.76
CA ALA A 208 30.51 22.09 -2.59
C ALA A 208 31.62 21.04 -2.80
N LYS A 209 32.86 21.48 -3.06
CA LYS A 209 34.00 20.63 -3.42
C LYS A 209 34.43 19.64 -2.33
N TYR A 210 34.05 19.89 -1.08
CA TYR A 210 34.38 19.08 0.08
C TYR A 210 33.28 18.07 0.44
N LEU A 211 32.22 17.97 -0.35
CA LEU A 211 31.07 17.12 -0.04
C LEU A 211 31.44 15.63 -0.11
N GLU A 212 31.26 14.94 1.02
CA GLU A 212 31.55 13.53 1.27
C GLU A 212 30.25 12.70 1.34
N GLU A 213 29.17 13.29 1.86
CA GLU A 213 27.84 12.68 1.97
C GLU A 213 26.73 13.62 1.52
N LEU A 214 25.83 13.12 0.66
CA LEU A 214 24.68 13.85 0.13
C LEU A 214 23.40 12.98 0.20
N ASP A 215 22.38 13.45 0.92
CA ASP A 215 21.02 12.91 0.88
C ASP A 215 20.00 14.03 0.61
N LEU A 216 19.35 13.96 -0.56
CA LEU A 216 18.22 14.83 -0.94
C LEU A 216 16.96 13.98 -1.21
N SER A 217 16.94 12.71 -0.79
CA SER A 217 15.87 11.77 -1.15
C SER A 217 14.50 12.21 -0.62
N LEU A 218 13.41 11.92 -1.35
CA LEU A 218 12.05 12.38 -1.00
C LEU A 218 11.96 13.91 -0.85
N THR A 219 12.42 14.65 -1.86
CA THR A 219 12.30 16.12 -1.97
C THR A 219 11.92 16.53 -3.40
N ASP A 220 11.46 17.77 -3.58
CA ASP A 220 11.13 18.34 -4.90
C ASP A 220 12.34 18.96 -5.61
N VAL A 221 13.57 18.61 -5.18
CA VAL A 221 14.81 19.07 -5.84
C VAL A 221 14.90 18.51 -7.27
N SER A 222 15.35 19.37 -8.18
CA SER A 222 15.44 19.14 -9.62
C SER A 222 16.82 19.52 -10.17
N GLY A 223 16.99 19.51 -11.49
CA GLY A 223 18.22 19.93 -12.17
C GLY A 223 19.13 18.78 -12.58
N ASP A 224 20.26 19.11 -13.18
CA ASP A 224 21.18 18.14 -13.81
C ASP A 224 22.27 17.66 -12.84
N ILE A 225 22.31 16.34 -12.61
CA ILE A 225 23.29 15.65 -11.77
C ILE A 225 24.75 15.90 -12.20
N GLN A 226 25.00 16.29 -13.46
CA GLN A 226 26.33 16.64 -13.98
C GLN A 226 27.03 17.72 -13.13
N VAL A 227 26.29 18.55 -12.40
CA VAL A 227 26.86 19.56 -11.47
C VAL A 227 27.82 18.95 -10.42
N LEU A 228 27.66 17.67 -10.10
CA LEU A 228 28.45 16.96 -9.10
C LEU A 228 29.80 16.43 -9.63
N GLU A 229 30.17 16.73 -10.89
CA GLU A 229 31.47 16.34 -11.47
C GLU A 229 32.71 16.88 -10.72
N HIS A 230 32.52 17.85 -9.83
CA HIS A 230 33.58 18.45 -9.01
C HIS A 230 33.61 17.94 -7.55
N THR A 231 32.62 17.18 -7.07
CA THR A 231 32.52 16.73 -5.66
C THR A 231 33.30 15.44 -5.42
N LYS A 232 34.60 15.44 -5.74
CA LYS A 232 35.44 14.23 -5.83
C LYS A 232 35.61 13.41 -4.54
N LEU A 233 35.25 13.99 -3.39
CA LEU A 233 35.29 13.31 -2.09
C LEU A 233 34.00 12.51 -1.79
N LEU A 234 32.98 12.60 -2.64
CA LEU A 234 31.68 12.01 -2.37
C LEU A 234 31.74 10.48 -2.31
N THR A 235 31.38 9.93 -1.15
CA THR A 235 31.35 8.49 -0.87
C THR A 235 29.92 7.94 -0.82
N LYS A 236 28.96 8.76 -0.40
CA LYS A 236 27.53 8.42 -0.32
C LYS A 236 26.69 9.46 -1.03
N MET A 237 25.84 9.01 -1.95
CA MET A 237 24.85 9.84 -2.63
C MET A 237 23.48 9.16 -2.56
N ALA A 238 22.46 9.92 -2.19
CA ALA A 238 21.06 9.51 -2.18
C ALA A 238 20.16 10.62 -2.74
N LEU A 239 19.58 10.36 -3.90
CA LEU A 239 18.65 11.26 -4.60
C LEU A 239 17.32 10.55 -4.89
N ASP A 240 17.02 9.44 -4.20
CA ASP A 240 15.81 8.63 -4.43
C ASP A 240 14.54 9.50 -4.37
N ARG A 241 13.65 9.36 -5.35
CA ARG A 241 12.38 10.11 -5.46
C ARG A 241 12.59 11.63 -5.41
N THR A 242 13.43 12.11 -6.31
CA THR A 242 13.61 13.53 -6.63
C THR A 242 13.32 13.79 -8.10
N GLN A 243 13.24 15.07 -8.49
CA GLN A 243 13.05 15.48 -9.88
C GLN A 243 14.39 15.62 -10.64
N VAL A 244 15.52 15.24 -10.03
CA VAL A 244 16.87 15.30 -10.63
C VAL A 244 16.94 14.46 -11.90
N GLU A 245 17.59 15.02 -12.91
CA GLU A 245 17.84 14.43 -14.22
C GLU A 245 19.34 14.48 -14.58
N GLY A 246 19.67 14.24 -15.85
CA GLY A 246 21.05 14.19 -16.33
C GLY A 246 21.57 12.76 -16.51
N ASP A 247 22.89 12.62 -16.71
CA ASP A 247 23.50 11.36 -17.15
C ASP A 247 24.44 10.76 -16.08
N VAL A 248 24.36 9.43 -15.89
CA VAL A 248 25.25 8.65 -15.02
C VAL A 248 26.74 8.80 -15.38
N GLN A 249 27.09 9.33 -16.56
CA GLN A 249 28.48 9.67 -16.93
C GLN A 249 29.21 10.54 -15.89
N VAL A 250 28.50 11.31 -15.05
CA VAL A 250 29.10 12.07 -13.94
C VAL A 250 29.95 11.18 -13.00
N PHE A 251 29.56 9.91 -12.80
CA PHE A 251 30.20 9.02 -11.82
C PHE A 251 31.63 8.60 -12.18
N ARG A 252 32.09 8.80 -13.43
CA ARG A 252 33.51 8.64 -13.80
C ARG A 252 34.45 9.55 -12.99
N HIS A 253 33.92 10.67 -12.48
CA HIS A 253 34.68 11.65 -11.70
C HIS A 253 34.62 11.39 -10.19
N LEU A 254 33.84 10.39 -9.75
CA LEU A 254 33.54 10.07 -8.36
C LEU A 254 34.02 8.64 -7.98
N PRO A 255 35.33 8.31 -8.10
CA PRO A 255 35.84 6.95 -7.90
C PRO A 255 35.75 6.47 -6.44
N GLY A 256 35.52 7.38 -5.49
CA GLY A 256 35.32 7.09 -4.07
C GLY A 256 33.91 6.65 -3.68
N LEU A 257 32.96 6.57 -4.63
CA LEU A 257 31.58 6.18 -4.32
C LEU A 257 31.49 4.75 -3.79
N ILE A 258 30.88 4.64 -2.60
CA ILE A 258 30.59 3.41 -1.86
C ILE A 258 29.10 3.09 -1.92
N SER A 259 28.25 4.11 -1.88
CA SER A 259 26.79 3.97 -1.89
C SER A 259 26.16 4.99 -2.82
N LEU A 260 25.42 4.53 -3.83
CA LEU A 260 24.71 5.36 -4.79
C LEU A 260 23.23 4.94 -4.85
N ARG A 261 22.33 5.86 -4.51
CA ARG A 261 20.87 5.67 -4.61
C ARG A 261 20.25 6.79 -5.47
N LEU A 262 19.58 6.42 -6.56
CA LEU A 262 18.97 7.31 -7.55
C LEU A 262 17.56 6.85 -7.95
N ALA A 263 16.91 6.01 -7.14
CA ALA A 263 15.69 5.33 -7.53
C ALA A 263 14.53 6.29 -7.75
N SER A 264 13.68 6.01 -8.74
CA SER A 264 12.55 6.88 -9.10
C SER A 264 12.98 8.33 -9.41
N THR A 265 14.10 8.52 -10.12
CA THR A 265 14.57 9.81 -10.65
C THR A 265 14.52 9.83 -12.18
N LYS A 266 14.78 10.98 -12.80
CA LYS A 266 14.86 11.14 -14.26
C LYS A 266 16.26 10.90 -14.83
N VAL A 267 17.20 10.43 -14.00
CA VAL A 267 18.57 10.13 -14.42
C VAL A 267 18.57 9.02 -15.47
N LYS A 268 19.45 9.16 -16.47
CA LYS A 268 19.57 8.27 -17.63
C LYS A 268 21.04 7.94 -17.93
N GLY A 269 21.27 7.18 -19.00
CA GLY A 269 22.59 6.87 -19.53
C GLY A 269 22.88 5.36 -19.54
N ASP A 270 24.15 4.98 -19.39
CA ASP A 270 24.60 3.58 -19.52
C ASP A 270 25.31 3.09 -18.23
N ILE A 271 24.83 1.97 -17.69
CA ILE A 271 25.35 1.29 -16.48
C ILE A 271 26.84 0.88 -16.62
N GLY A 272 27.37 0.80 -17.84
CA GLY A 272 28.77 0.59 -18.18
C GLY A 272 29.75 1.55 -17.48
N ILE A 273 29.28 2.73 -17.04
CA ILE A 273 30.06 3.66 -16.23
C ILE A 273 30.60 3.03 -14.94
N PHE A 274 29.85 2.10 -14.32
CA PHE A 274 30.24 1.44 -13.06
C PHE A 274 31.33 0.37 -13.22
N ASN A 275 31.78 0.10 -14.45
CA ASN A 275 33.02 -0.64 -14.67
C ASN A 275 34.23 0.10 -14.06
N ALA A 276 34.21 1.45 -14.00
CA ALA A 276 35.29 2.25 -13.44
C ALA A 276 35.26 2.38 -11.90
N THR A 277 34.12 2.13 -11.25
CA THR A 277 33.91 2.34 -9.81
C THR A 277 34.13 1.04 -9.02
N ASN A 278 35.36 0.80 -8.56
CA ASN A 278 35.72 -0.42 -7.81
C ASN A 278 35.17 -0.48 -6.38
N SER A 279 34.76 0.66 -5.81
CA SER A 279 34.49 0.82 -4.37
C SER A 279 33.02 0.59 -3.97
N LEU A 280 32.12 0.38 -4.94
CA LEU A 280 30.68 0.29 -4.69
C LEU A 280 30.33 -0.93 -3.83
N LEU A 281 29.59 -0.67 -2.75
CA LEU A 281 28.90 -1.66 -1.92
C LEU A 281 27.40 -1.68 -2.22
N HIS A 282 26.79 -0.50 -2.44
CA HIS A 282 25.36 -0.35 -2.69
C HIS A 282 25.10 0.44 -3.98
N LEU A 283 24.29 -0.13 -4.89
CA LEU A 283 23.80 0.53 -6.10
C LEU A 283 22.28 0.36 -6.19
N HIS A 284 21.54 1.48 -6.18
CA HIS A 284 20.09 1.51 -6.35
C HIS A 284 19.72 2.50 -7.46
N ILE A 285 19.29 1.98 -8.61
CA ILE A 285 18.88 2.76 -9.79
C ILE A 285 17.52 2.30 -10.35
N SER A 286 16.68 1.71 -9.50
CA SER A 286 15.33 1.25 -9.85
C SER A 286 14.43 2.40 -10.30
N ASP A 287 13.48 2.14 -11.20
CA ASP A 287 12.57 3.15 -11.75
C ASP A 287 13.30 4.38 -12.36
N THR A 288 14.42 4.14 -13.05
CA THR A 288 15.19 5.18 -13.78
C THR A 288 15.29 4.87 -15.27
N GLN A 289 15.80 5.83 -16.05
CA GLN A 289 16.07 5.65 -17.49
C GLN A 289 17.51 5.17 -17.75
N VAL A 290 18.20 4.64 -16.73
CA VAL A 290 19.55 4.08 -16.88
C VAL A 290 19.47 2.72 -17.56
N SER A 291 20.21 2.57 -18.65
CA SER A 291 20.18 1.42 -19.56
C SER A 291 21.54 0.71 -19.61
N GLY A 292 21.68 -0.24 -20.52
CA GLY A 292 22.97 -0.90 -20.82
C GLY A 292 23.07 -2.33 -20.27
N ASP A 293 24.26 -2.89 -20.37
CA ASP A 293 24.52 -4.33 -20.15
C ASP A 293 25.11 -4.60 -18.76
N LEU A 294 24.46 -5.50 -18.00
CA LEU A 294 24.83 -5.96 -16.66
C LEU A 294 26.29 -6.42 -16.55
N ARG A 295 26.96 -6.80 -17.67
CA ARG A 295 28.40 -7.08 -17.72
C ARG A 295 29.29 -5.98 -17.13
N ALA A 296 28.78 -4.74 -17.05
CA ALA A 296 29.41 -3.63 -16.34
C ALA A 296 29.80 -3.97 -14.89
N LEU A 297 29.05 -4.89 -14.26
CA LEU A 297 29.23 -5.30 -12.87
C LEU A 297 30.07 -6.57 -12.69
N LYS A 298 30.60 -7.17 -13.78
CA LYS A 298 31.29 -8.49 -13.77
C LYS A 298 32.38 -8.66 -12.70
N ASN A 299 33.11 -7.59 -12.41
CA ASN A 299 34.25 -7.57 -11.48
C ASN A 299 33.91 -6.86 -10.14
N ARG A 300 32.63 -6.62 -9.83
CA ARG A 300 32.18 -5.88 -8.64
C ARG A 300 31.99 -6.81 -7.44
N THR A 301 33.07 -7.48 -7.03
CA THR A 301 33.07 -8.47 -5.94
C THR A 301 32.68 -7.91 -4.57
N THR A 302 32.70 -6.58 -4.40
CA THR A 302 32.38 -5.87 -3.16
C THR A 302 30.89 -5.54 -3.00
N LEU A 303 30.05 -5.74 -4.02
CA LEU A 303 28.64 -5.39 -3.94
C LEU A 303 27.91 -6.22 -2.88
N LYS A 304 27.17 -5.50 -2.03
CA LYS A 304 26.30 -6.05 -0.98
C LYS A 304 24.82 -5.84 -1.28
N LYS A 305 24.48 -4.77 -2.00
CA LYS A 305 23.10 -4.44 -2.38
C LYS A 305 23.05 -3.92 -3.82
N LEU A 306 22.20 -4.55 -4.63
CA LEU A 306 22.00 -4.18 -6.03
C LEU A 306 20.50 -4.18 -6.35
N TYR A 307 19.96 -3.00 -6.70
CA TYR A 307 18.57 -2.85 -7.09
C TYR A 307 18.49 -2.10 -8.43
N LEU A 308 18.05 -2.81 -9.46
CA LEU A 308 17.93 -2.36 -10.86
C LEU A 308 16.48 -2.42 -11.34
N ARG A 309 15.51 -2.54 -10.43
CA ARG A 309 14.13 -2.88 -10.76
C ARG A 309 13.49 -1.87 -11.71
N ASN A 310 12.73 -2.32 -12.71
CA ASN A 310 12.03 -1.45 -13.66
C ASN A 310 12.98 -0.41 -14.30
N SER A 311 14.14 -0.88 -14.77
CA SER A 311 15.11 -0.10 -15.54
C SER A 311 15.42 -0.80 -16.86
N PRO A 312 15.76 -0.06 -17.94
CA PRO A 312 16.12 -0.63 -19.24
C PRO A 312 17.52 -1.32 -19.27
N VAL A 313 17.96 -1.87 -18.13
CA VAL A 313 19.15 -2.72 -18.04
C VAL A 313 18.82 -4.11 -18.59
N HIS A 314 19.78 -4.69 -19.30
CA HIS A 314 19.70 -6.01 -19.91
C HIS A 314 21.04 -6.74 -19.70
N GLY A 315 21.18 -7.93 -20.31
CA GLY A 315 22.40 -8.71 -20.25
C GLY A 315 22.27 -9.94 -19.37
N ASN A 316 23.40 -10.61 -19.14
CA ASN A 316 23.42 -11.97 -18.58
C ASN A 316 23.74 -11.98 -17.08
N LEU A 317 22.95 -12.72 -16.29
CA LEU A 317 23.07 -12.85 -14.84
C LEU A 317 24.46 -13.34 -14.36
N SER A 318 25.21 -14.06 -15.21
CA SER A 318 26.61 -14.44 -14.97
C SER A 318 27.54 -13.27 -14.64
N ALA A 319 27.17 -12.03 -14.99
CA ALA A 319 27.87 -10.83 -14.55
C ALA A 319 27.85 -10.61 -13.03
N LEU A 320 27.00 -11.30 -12.27
CA LEU A 320 26.98 -11.22 -10.81
C LEU A 320 27.69 -12.41 -10.14
N GLN A 321 28.17 -13.42 -10.88
CA GLN A 321 28.74 -14.66 -10.34
C GLN A 321 29.87 -14.44 -9.32
N SER A 322 30.63 -13.35 -9.46
CA SER A 322 31.76 -13.01 -8.56
C SER A 322 31.34 -12.21 -7.31
N ALA A 323 30.08 -11.75 -7.21
CA ALA A 323 29.59 -10.85 -6.17
C ALA A 323 28.97 -11.62 -4.98
N VAL A 324 29.68 -12.65 -4.50
CA VAL A 324 29.19 -13.60 -3.47
C VAL A 324 28.84 -12.97 -2.11
N ASP A 325 29.30 -11.75 -1.85
CA ASP A 325 28.95 -10.94 -0.66
C ASP A 325 27.62 -10.15 -0.81
N LEU A 326 26.83 -10.38 -1.88
CA LEU A 326 25.48 -9.82 -2.02
C LEU A 326 24.54 -10.32 -0.90
N HIS A 327 23.84 -9.38 -0.27
CA HIS A 327 22.83 -9.61 0.76
C HIS A 327 21.41 -9.30 0.26
N GLU A 328 21.28 -8.33 -0.65
CA GLU A 328 20.01 -7.97 -1.31
C GLU A 328 20.21 -7.76 -2.81
N LEU A 329 19.38 -8.43 -3.62
CA LEU A 329 19.40 -8.34 -5.08
C LEU A 329 17.97 -8.19 -5.61
N ASP A 330 17.68 -7.09 -6.30
CA ASP A 330 16.42 -6.91 -7.03
C ASP A 330 16.69 -6.48 -8.48
N LEU A 331 16.39 -7.38 -9.41
CA LEU A 331 16.52 -7.20 -10.86
C LEU A 331 15.15 -7.24 -11.55
N SER A 332 14.06 -7.11 -10.80
CA SER A 332 12.71 -7.35 -11.30
C SER A 332 12.29 -6.34 -12.38
N ASP A 333 11.38 -6.70 -13.27
CA ASP A 333 10.90 -5.83 -14.35
C ASP A 333 12.04 -5.32 -15.27
N THR A 334 13.04 -6.17 -15.57
CA THR A 334 14.18 -5.87 -16.47
C THR A 334 14.32 -6.89 -17.60
N GLN A 335 15.20 -6.62 -18.57
CA GLN A 335 15.51 -7.54 -19.68
C GLN A 335 16.75 -8.42 -19.39
N ILE A 336 16.99 -8.72 -18.12
CA ILE A 336 18.08 -9.60 -17.68
C ILE A 336 17.69 -11.06 -17.93
N HIS A 337 18.65 -11.84 -18.42
CA HIS A 337 18.49 -13.24 -18.77
C HIS A 337 19.66 -14.08 -18.23
N GLY A 338 19.60 -15.40 -18.41
CA GLY A 338 20.65 -16.33 -17.99
C GLY A 338 20.11 -17.37 -17.00
N ASP A 339 21.01 -18.21 -16.49
CA ASP A 339 20.66 -19.31 -15.61
C ASP A 339 20.90 -18.94 -14.13
N ILE A 340 19.95 -19.19 -13.24
CA ILE A 340 20.04 -18.89 -11.80
C ILE A 340 21.12 -19.69 -11.06
N SER A 341 21.66 -20.77 -11.65
CA SER A 341 22.82 -21.50 -11.10
C SER A 341 24.07 -20.65 -10.90
N VAL A 342 24.21 -19.54 -11.63
CA VAL A 342 25.30 -18.58 -11.37
C VAL A 342 25.22 -17.94 -9.97
N LEU A 343 24.05 -18.01 -9.33
CA LEU A 343 23.81 -17.49 -7.98
C LEU A 343 24.09 -18.52 -6.87
N GLU A 344 24.29 -19.81 -7.14
CA GLU A 344 24.39 -20.90 -6.14
C GLU A 344 25.15 -20.54 -4.85
N ASN A 345 26.34 -19.93 -4.99
CA ASN A 345 27.22 -19.55 -3.88
C ASN A 345 26.83 -18.27 -3.10
N HIS A 346 25.74 -17.58 -3.44
CA HIS A 346 25.32 -16.31 -2.81
C HIS A 346 24.47 -16.56 -1.55
N THR A 347 24.95 -17.43 -0.65
CA THR A 347 24.17 -17.94 0.49
C THR A 347 23.82 -16.90 1.57
N ARG A 348 24.34 -15.67 1.46
CA ARG A 348 24.02 -14.51 2.31
C ARG A 348 22.85 -13.66 1.78
N LEU A 349 22.28 -14.00 0.62
CA LEU A 349 21.10 -13.31 0.11
C LEU A 349 19.90 -13.56 1.03
N PHE A 350 19.42 -12.49 1.67
CA PHE A 350 18.17 -12.53 2.44
C PHE A 350 16.99 -11.94 1.66
N VAL A 351 17.24 -11.17 0.59
CA VAL A 351 16.24 -10.74 -0.41
C VAL A 351 16.74 -11.04 -1.82
N LEU A 352 15.93 -11.78 -2.59
CA LEU A 352 16.10 -11.95 -4.04
C LEU A 352 14.79 -11.63 -4.78
N GLY A 353 14.83 -10.65 -5.68
CA GLY A 353 13.77 -10.35 -6.65
C GLY A 353 14.31 -10.48 -8.08
N LEU A 354 13.73 -11.37 -8.87
CA LEU A 354 14.00 -11.59 -10.29
C LEU A 354 12.68 -11.62 -11.10
N SER A 355 11.59 -11.04 -10.59
CA SER A 355 10.28 -11.19 -11.21
C SER A 355 10.15 -10.37 -12.50
N SER A 356 9.32 -10.80 -13.44
CA SER A 356 9.19 -10.19 -14.78
C SER A 356 10.54 -10.09 -15.53
N THR A 357 11.40 -11.11 -15.44
CA THR A 357 12.68 -11.19 -16.15
C THR A 357 12.78 -12.43 -17.03
N LEU A 358 13.82 -12.49 -17.87
CA LEU A 358 14.09 -13.60 -18.80
C LEU A 358 15.04 -14.65 -18.20
N VAL A 359 15.12 -14.74 -16.86
CA VAL A 359 15.96 -15.76 -16.20
C VAL A 359 15.35 -17.16 -16.30
N THR A 360 16.24 -18.15 -16.23
CA THR A 360 16.00 -19.58 -16.43
C THR A 360 16.74 -20.39 -15.37
N GLY A 361 16.52 -21.71 -15.34
CA GLY A 361 17.25 -22.64 -14.48
C GLY A 361 16.36 -23.37 -13.48
N ASP A 362 16.97 -24.13 -12.57
CA ASP A 362 16.29 -24.93 -11.55
C ASP A 362 16.41 -24.29 -10.15
N ILE A 363 15.30 -24.16 -9.43
CA ILE A 363 15.26 -23.60 -8.07
C ILE A 363 16.04 -24.42 -7.02
N ALA A 364 16.49 -25.64 -7.34
CA ALA A 364 17.40 -26.44 -6.50
C ALA A 364 18.65 -25.68 -6.03
N VAL A 365 19.08 -24.65 -6.78
CA VAL A 365 20.22 -23.77 -6.45
C VAL A 365 20.05 -23.04 -5.10
N PHE A 366 18.82 -22.86 -4.60
CA PHE A 366 18.53 -22.26 -3.29
C PHE A 366 18.65 -23.26 -2.12
N GLY A 367 19.15 -24.47 -2.39
CA GLY A 367 19.28 -25.57 -1.43
C GLY A 367 20.13 -25.26 -0.19
N GLN A 368 21.03 -24.27 -0.26
CA GLN A 368 21.90 -23.83 0.85
C GLN A 368 21.55 -22.43 1.42
N TRP A 369 20.47 -21.80 0.94
CA TRP A 369 20.14 -20.42 1.29
C TRP A 369 19.24 -20.38 2.53
N PHE A 370 19.86 -20.53 3.70
CA PHE A 370 19.15 -20.54 4.99
C PHE A 370 18.82 -19.14 5.52
N GLU A 371 19.53 -18.09 5.07
CA GLU A 371 19.27 -16.68 5.44
C GLU A 371 18.13 -16.05 4.60
N LEU A 372 17.61 -16.74 3.59
CA LEU A 372 16.62 -16.20 2.65
C LEU A 372 15.30 -15.89 3.33
N SER A 373 14.91 -14.60 3.31
CA SER A 373 13.71 -14.07 3.95
C SER A 373 12.60 -13.71 2.95
N SER A 374 12.99 -13.25 1.75
CA SER A 374 12.07 -12.91 0.66
C SER A 374 12.62 -13.39 -0.67
N LEU A 375 11.82 -14.18 -1.39
CA LEU A 375 12.09 -14.64 -2.75
C LEU A 375 10.92 -14.27 -3.67
N ASP A 376 11.22 -13.61 -4.78
CA ASP A 376 10.28 -13.36 -5.87
C ASP A 376 10.91 -13.72 -7.22
N LEU A 377 10.37 -14.75 -7.87
CA LEU A 377 10.77 -15.25 -9.20
C LEU A 377 9.59 -15.17 -10.20
N SER A 378 8.51 -14.47 -9.83
CA SER A 378 7.25 -14.48 -10.58
C SER A 378 7.42 -13.99 -12.02
N PHE A 379 6.69 -14.55 -12.99
CA PHE A 379 6.79 -14.20 -14.42
C PHE A 379 8.22 -14.34 -14.98
N SER A 380 8.92 -15.39 -14.58
CA SER A 380 10.21 -15.81 -15.15
C SER A 380 10.17 -17.27 -15.62
N ASN A 381 11.18 -17.71 -16.36
CA ASN A 381 11.23 -19.05 -16.95
C ASN A 381 12.04 -20.05 -16.10
N VAL A 382 11.96 -19.91 -14.78
CA VAL A 382 12.53 -20.87 -13.80
C VAL A 382 11.64 -22.11 -13.66
N THR A 383 12.26 -23.21 -13.24
CA THR A 383 11.64 -24.53 -13.06
C THR A 383 12.16 -25.20 -11.79
N GLY A 384 11.69 -26.40 -11.48
CA GLY A 384 12.20 -27.22 -10.36
C GLY A 384 11.18 -27.46 -9.26
N ASP A 385 11.58 -28.24 -8.26
CA ASP A 385 10.70 -28.75 -7.21
C ASP A 385 10.76 -27.88 -5.93
N ILE A 386 9.60 -27.42 -5.46
CA ILE A 386 9.47 -26.61 -4.24
C ILE A 386 9.93 -27.32 -2.96
N GLN A 387 10.23 -28.64 -3.01
CA GLN A 387 10.90 -29.35 -1.91
C GLN A 387 12.21 -28.69 -1.44
N VAL A 388 12.87 -27.89 -2.29
CA VAL A 388 14.06 -27.11 -1.92
C VAL A 388 13.81 -26.13 -0.77
N PHE A 389 12.57 -25.64 -0.61
CA PHE A 389 12.16 -24.70 0.45
C PHE A 389 11.65 -25.38 1.71
N LYS A 390 11.78 -26.71 1.83
CA LYS A 390 11.47 -27.44 3.05
C LYS A 390 12.34 -26.92 4.21
N ASP A 391 11.74 -26.83 5.40
CA ASP A 391 12.39 -26.47 6.67
C ASP A 391 13.11 -25.10 6.64
N ARG A 392 12.61 -24.13 5.84
CA ARG A 392 13.14 -22.76 5.74
C ARG A 392 12.53 -21.81 6.77
N GLU A 393 13.05 -21.85 7.99
CA GLU A 393 12.52 -21.10 9.15
C GLU A 393 12.55 -19.56 9.01
N LEU A 394 13.40 -19.00 8.14
CA LEU A 394 13.49 -17.54 7.92
C LEU A 394 12.68 -17.02 6.72
N LEU A 395 12.19 -17.91 5.85
CA LEU A 395 11.53 -17.55 4.60
C LEU A 395 10.09 -17.09 4.84
N LYS A 396 9.86 -15.78 4.70
CA LYS A 396 8.58 -15.13 4.97
C LYS A 396 7.74 -14.89 3.73
N LYS A 397 8.39 -14.65 2.59
CA LYS A 397 7.73 -14.34 1.32
C LYS A 397 8.30 -15.25 0.24
N LEU A 398 7.43 -16.06 -0.34
CA LEU A 398 7.75 -16.91 -1.48
C LEU A 398 6.76 -16.61 -2.60
N ARG A 399 7.25 -15.97 -3.66
CA ARG A 399 6.47 -15.67 -4.87
C ARG A 399 7.15 -16.29 -6.09
N MET A 400 6.42 -17.14 -6.80
CA MET A 400 6.88 -17.82 -8.01
C MET A 400 5.72 -17.91 -9.02
N ALA A 401 4.85 -16.90 -9.05
CA ALA A 401 3.66 -16.88 -9.89
C ALA A 401 4.02 -16.98 -11.37
N ALA A 402 3.25 -17.73 -12.18
CA ALA A 402 3.49 -17.92 -13.61
C ALA A 402 4.93 -18.38 -13.94
N THR A 403 5.40 -19.43 -13.25
CA THR A 403 6.70 -20.09 -13.49
C THR A 403 6.52 -21.60 -13.70
N GLY A 404 7.56 -22.29 -14.16
CA GLY A 404 7.54 -23.74 -14.39
C GLY A 404 7.79 -24.60 -13.14
N VAL A 405 7.67 -24.05 -11.93
CA VAL A 405 7.87 -24.79 -10.68
C VAL A 405 6.75 -25.78 -10.41
N TRP A 406 7.08 -26.85 -9.68
CA TRP A 406 6.19 -27.96 -9.35
C TRP A 406 6.51 -28.51 -7.95
N GLY A 407 5.75 -29.52 -7.50
CA GLY A 407 5.97 -30.20 -6.22
C GLY A 407 4.70 -30.21 -5.34
N ASP A 408 4.82 -30.77 -4.13
CA ASP A 408 3.69 -30.88 -3.19
C ASP A 408 3.71 -29.75 -2.15
N LEU A 409 2.62 -29.00 -2.04
CA LEU A 409 2.43 -27.88 -1.11
C LEU A 409 2.77 -28.22 0.35
N GLY A 410 2.62 -29.49 0.76
CA GLY A 410 2.91 -29.96 2.11
C GLY A 410 4.37 -29.81 2.55
N VAL A 411 5.33 -29.73 1.62
CA VAL A 411 6.75 -29.54 1.95
C VAL A 411 7.02 -28.18 2.62
N LEU A 412 6.20 -27.16 2.33
CA LEU A 412 6.33 -25.81 2.89
C LEU A 412 5.78 -25.69 4.33
N VAL A 413 5.12 -26.73 4.85
CA VAL A 413 4.35 -26.66 6.12
C VAL A 413 4.70 -27.81 7.06
N CYS A 414 5.91 -28.37 6.92
CA CYS A 414 6.31 -29.62 7.56
C CYS A 414 6.83 -29.49 9.01
N SER A 415 7.10 -28.26 9.48
CA SER A 415 7.72 -27.98 10.79
C SER A 415 6.83 -27.15 11.72
N SER A 416 7.10 -27.20 13.03
CA SER A 416 6.36 -26.48 14.07
C SER A 416 6.55 -24.96 14.08
N ILE A 417 7.45 -24.43 13.24
CA ILE A 417 7.80 -23.01 13.15
C ILE A 417 7.65 -22.60 11.67
N ASN A 418 6.44 -22.22 11.29
CA ASN A 418 6.16 -21.70 9.95
C ASN A 418 6.23 -20.16 9.95
N ALA A 419 7.19 -19.60 9.21
CA ALA A 419 7.40 -18.16 9.08
C ALA A 419 6.76 -17.54 7.82
N PHE A 420 6.16 -18.33 6.93
CA PHE A 420 5.55 -17.82 5.69
C PHE A 420 4.40 -16.86 6.02
N GLU A 421 4.60 -15.58 5.71
CA GLU A 421 3.59 -14.53 5.75
C GLU A 421 2.88 -14.38 4.40
N VAL A 422 3.58 -14.66 3.29
CA VAL A 422 3.03 -14.65 1.92
C VAL A 422 3.50 -15.85 1.12
N ILE A 423 2.55 -16.56 0.51
CA ILE A 423 2.79 -17.61 -0.50
C ILE A 423 2.02 -17.24 -1.77
N ASP A 424 2.74 -17.05 -2.87
CA ASP A 424 2.18 -16.92 -4.21
C ASP A 424 2.82 -17.96 -5.14
N LEU A 425 2.03 -18.97 -5.48
CA LEU A 425 2.39 -20.06 -6.39
C LEU A 425 1.40 -20.10 -7.56
N SER A 426 0.72 -19.00 -7.84
CA SER A 426 -0.34 -18.95 -8.85
C SER A 426 0.18 -19.26 -10.26
N ALA A 427 -0.63 -19.91 -11.10
CA ALA A 427 -0.26 -20.37 -12.44
C ALA A 427 1.05 -21.20 -12.48
N THR A 428 1.20 -22.13 -11.54
CA THR A 428 2.32 -23.11 -11.48
C THR A 428 1.81 -24.55 -11.49
N ASN A 429 2.72 -25.51 -11.62
CA ASN A 429 2.40 -26.94 -11.56
C ASN A 429 2.44 -27.51 -10.13
N VAL A 430 2.33 -26.67 -9.10
CA VAL A 430 2.26 -27.11 -7.70
C VAL A 430 0.94 -27.85 -7.44
N GLN A 431 1.03 -28.94 -6.70
CA GLN A 431 -0.07 -29.82 -6.31
C GLN A 431 -0.08 -30.06 -4.79
N GLY A 432 -0.85 -31.04 -4.32
CA GLY A 432 -0.91 -31.43 -2.92
C GLY A 432 -2.21 -31.00 -2.23
N ASN A 433 -2.30 -31.19 -0.92
CA ASN A 433 -3.52 -30.98 -0.16
C ASN A 433 -3.49 -29.67 0.63
N ILE A 434 -4.39 -28.73 0.35
CA ILE A 434 -4.50 -27.43 1.03
C ILE A 434 -4.62 -27.55 2.57
N PHE A 435 -5.15 -28.66 3.08
CA PHE A 435 -5.30 -28.91 4.53
C PHE A 435 -3.95 -28.99 5.28
N VAL A 436 -2.81 -29.10 4.59
CA VAL A 436 -1.48 -28.98 5.19
C VAL A 436 -1.23 -27.57 5.76
N LEU A 437 -1.81 -26.53 5.16
CA LEU A 437 -1.65 -25.13 5.58
C LEU A 437 -2.24 -24.82 6.97
N LYS A 438 -2.92 -25.77 7.62
CA LYS A 438 -3.45 -25.61 8.98
C LYS A 438 -2.40 -25.28 10.06
N HIS A 439 -1.11 -25.49 9.78
CA HIS A 439 -0.01 -25.10 10.67
C HIS A 439 0.66 -23.76 10.27
N ALA A 440 0.20 -23.10 9.20
CA ALA A 440 0.75 -21.84 8.68
C ALA A 440 0.21 -20.61 9.43
N ALA A 441 0.35 -20.57 10.76
CA ALA A 441 -0.22 -19.52 11.63
C ALA A 441 0.38 -18.10 11.44
N ALA A 442 1.39 -17.95 10.59
CA ALA A 442 1.94 -16.65 10.17
C ALA A 442 1.28 -16.09 8.88
N LEU A 443 0.59 -16.94 8.11
CA LEU A 443 0.17 -16.65 6.74
C LEU A 443 -0.89 -15.53 6.69
N ARG A 444 -0.65 -14.53 5.85
CA ARG A 444 -1.49 -13.35 5.63
C ARG A 444 -2.09 -13.33 4.23
N GLU A 445 -1.31 -13.76 3.24
CA GLU A 445 -1.66 -13.74 1.83
C GLU A 445 -1.37 -15.12 1.22
N LEU A 446 -2.37 -15.72 0.59
CA LEU A 446 -2.27 -16.99 -0.10
C LEU A 446 -2.85 -16.87 -1.52
N TYR A 447 -2.01 -17.06 -2.52
CA TYR A 447 -2.37 -17.07 -3.93
C TYR A 447 -1.96 -18.41 -4.54
N LEU A 448 -2.95 -19.25 -4.82
CA LEU A 448 -2.79 -20.58 -5.42
C LEU A 448 -3.60 -20.71 -6.71
N GLN A 449 -4.12 -19.62 -7.27
CA GLN A 449 -4.99 -19.69 -8.45
C GLN A 449 -4.29 -20.32 -9.65
N ASP A 450 -5.02 -21.08 -10.47
CA ASP A 450 -4.49 -21.83 -11.61
C ASP A 450 -3.39 -22.86 -11.25
N THR A 451 -3.51 -23.50 -10.07
CA THR A 451 -2.64 -24.63 -9.64
C THR A 451 -3.39 -25.97 -9.54
N GLN A 452 -2.64 -27.06 -9.33
CA GLN A 452 -3.18 -28.41 -9.15
C GLN A 452 -3.48 -28.75 -7.67
N VAL A 453 -3.45 -27.76 -6.76
CA VAL A 453 -3.73 -27.95 -5.33
C VAL A 453 -5.17 -28.41 -5.10
N ALA A 454 -5.35 -29.44 -4.28
CA ALA A 454 -6.63 -30.09 -3.97
C ALA A 454 -6.91 -30.14 -2.46
N GLY A 455 -7.95 -30.86 -2.04
CA GLY A 455 -8.31 -31.05 -0.61
C GLY A 455 -9.59 -30.32 -0.21
N SER A 456 -9.88 -30.26 1.10
CA SER A 456 -11.04 -29.50 1.61
C SER A 456 -10.66 -28.03 1.86
N ILE A 457 -11.50 -27.11 1.40
CA ILE A 457 -11.42 -25.67 1.73
C ILE A 457 -11.42 -25.40 3.24
N ASP A 458 -11.91 -26.33 4.08
CA ASP A 458 -11.82 -26.21 5.54
C ASP A 458 -10.36 -26.07 6.03
N GLY A 459 -9.36 -26.40 5.20
CA GLY A 459 -7.95 -26.14 5.51
C GLY A 459 -7.63 -24.67 5.81
N ILE A 460 -8.44 -23.72 5.31
CA ILE A 460 -8.21 -22.29 5.54
C ILE A 460 -8.79 -21.78 6.86
N THR A 461 -9.66 -22.54 7.55
CA THR A 461 -10.28 -22.08 8.82
C THR A 461 -9.25 -21.88 9.94
N PHE A 462 -8.13 -22.58 9.85
CA PHE A 462 -6.98 -22.49 10.77
C PHE A 462 -6.07 -21.27 10.50
N LEU A 463 -6.30 -20.50 9.43
CA LEU A 463 -5.43 -19.37 9.05
C LEU A 463 -5.84 -18.09 9.79
N GLU A 464 -5.51 -18.01 11.08
CA GLU A 464 -5.94 -16.92 11.98
C GLU A 464 -5.59 -15.49 11.49
N LYS A 465 -4.49 -15.34 10.72
CA LYS A 465 -3.98 -14.06 10.22
C LYS A 465 -4.24 -13.81 8.73
N ALA A 466 -4.84 -14.77 8.02
CA ALA A 466 -5.07 -14.62 6.59
C ALA A 466 -6.05 -13.46 6.33
N SER A 467 -5.66 -12.57 5.41
CA SER A 467 -6.48 -11.47 4.92
C SER A 467 -6.91 -11.66 3.46
N VAL A 468 -6.11 -12.38 2.67
CA VAL A 468 -6.40 -12.72 1.27
C VAL A 468 -6.15 -14.19 1.03
N VAL A 469 -7.15 -14.87 0.46
CA VAL A 469 -7.06 -16.26 0.00
C VAL A 469 -7.66 -16.34 -1.41
N ASP A 470 -6.84 -16.66 -2.40
CA ASP A 470 -7.25 -16.95 -3.77
C ASP A 470 -6.92 -18.39 -4.15
N LEU A 471 -7.97 -19.18 -4.38
CA LEU A 471 -7.93 -20.60 -4.76
C LEU A 471 -8.61 -20.81 -6.12
N SER A 472 -8.71 -19.77 -6.95
CA SER A 472 -9.44 -19.83 -8.22
C SER A 472 -8.83 -20.86 -9.18
N SER A 473 -9.65 -21.56 -9.98
CA SER A 473 -9.23 -22.66 -10.88
C SER A 473 -8.50 -23.85 -10.22
N THR A 474 -8.45 -23.94 -8.90
CA THR A 474 -7.78 -25.07 -8.22
C THR A 474 -8.65 -26.32 -8.14
N HIS A 475 -8.06 -27.41 -7.68
CA HIS A 475 -8.74 -28.68 -7.44
C HIS A 475 -9.37 -28.77 -6.04
N VAL A 476 -9.46 -27.66 -5.29
CA VAL A 476 -10.04 -27.65 -3.94
C VAL A 476 -11.55 -27.94 -3.97
N THR A 477 -12.01 -28.62 -2.93
CA THR A 477 -13.38 -29.13 -2.78
C THR A 477 -13.92 -28.76 -1.40
N GLY A 478 -15.18 -29.09 -1.13
CA GLY A 478 -15.78 -28.91 0.20
C GLY A 478 -16.84 -27.81 0.23
N ARG A 479 -17.41 -27.61 1.42
CA ARG A 479 -18.61 -26.82 1.68
C ARG A 479 -18.36 -25.82 2.79
N LEU A 480 -19.25 -24.85 2.91
CA LEU A 480 -19.34 -24.02 4.11
C LEU A 480 -19.87 -24.90 5.26
N THR A 481 -19.03 -25.17 6.26
CA THR A 481 -19.38 -26.00 7.44
C THR A 481 -19.48 -25.13 8.70
N GLN A 482 -20.06 -25.67 9.78
CA GLN A 482 -20.16 -24.95 11.05
C GLN A 482 -18.79 -24.54 11.65
N HIS A 483 -17.69 -25.20 11.25
CA HIS A 483 -16.32 -24.90 11.69
C HIS A 483 -15.80 -23.53 11.22
N TRP A 484 -16.48 -22.87 10.27
CA TRP A 484 -16.11 -21.54 9.79
C TRP A 484 -16.50 -20.42 10.77
N ARG A 485 -17.29 -20.72 11.81
CA ARG A 485 -17.63 -19.79 12.89
C ARG A 485 -16.42 -19.48 13.77
N GLY A 486 -16.25 -18.21 14.11
CA GLY A 486 -15.15 -17.75 14.96
C GLY A 486 -13.75 -17.84 14.33
N CYS A 487 -13.63 -18.45 13.15
CA CYS A 487 -12.41 -18.57 12.37
C CYS A 487 -12.24 -17.40 11.39
N CYS A 488 -11.12 -17.36 10.66
CA CYS A 488 -10.88 -16.41 9.56
C CYS A 488 -11.09 -14.93 9.95
N LYS A 489 -10.77 -14.54 11.19
CA LYS A 489 -11.13 -13.23 11.78
C LYS A 489 -10.57 -12.00 11.06
N HIS A 490 -9.56 -12.19 10.20
CA HIS A 490 -8.91 -11.13 9.41
C HIS A 490 -9.17 -11.26 7.90
N LEU A 491 -9.89 -12.30 7.46
CA LEU A 491 -10.08 -12.63 6.05
C LEU A 491 -11.01 -11.63 5.39
N ARG A 492 -10.47 -10.82 4.47
CA ARG A 492 -11.19 -9.79 3.71
C ARG A 492 -11.61 -10.28 2.34
N ILE A 493 -10.73 -11.02 1.66
CA ILE A 493 -10.95 -11.48 0.30
C ILE A 493 -10.86 -13.00 0.27
N LEU A 494 -11.95 -13.64 -0.17
CA LEU A 494 -12.00 -15.06 -0.49
C LEU A 494 -12.44 -15.25 -1.94
N LYS A 495 -11.57 -15.86 -2.76
CA LYS A 495 -11.84 -16.20 -4.16
C LYS A 495 -11.72 -17.70 -4.37
N LEU A 496 -12.78 -18.27 -4.95
CA LEU A 496 -12.92 -19.70 -5.28
C LEU A 496 -13.32 -19.90 -6.76
N SER A 497 -13.32 -18.83 -7.56
CA SER A 497 -13.88 -18.80 -8.92
C SER A 497 -13.23 -19.83 -9.85
N ALA A 498 -13.87 -20.26 -10.94
CA ALA A 498 -13.10 -20.82 -12.06
C ALA A 498 -12.46 -19.69 -12.86
N GLY A 499 -11.21 -19.87 -13.27
CA GLY A 499 -10.52 -18.95 -14.18
C GLY A 499 -10.96 -19.12 -15.64
N THR A 500 -10.35 -18.32 -16.51
CA THR A 500 -10.70 -18.24 -17.93
C THR A 500 -10.23 -19.44 -18.77
N SER A 501 -9.41 -20.33 -18.20
CA SER A 501 -8.95 -21.55 -18.84
C SER A 501 -9.99 -22.68 -18.67
N VAL A 502 -10.66 -23.02 -19.78
CA VAL A 502 -11.79 -23.98 -19.86
C VAL A 502 -11.43 -25.43 -19.43
N ALA A 503 -10.16 -25.70 -19.08
CA ALA A 503 -9.68 -27.04 -18.74
C ALA A 503 -10.16 -27.57 -17.37
N VAL A 504 -10.32 -26.71 -16.36
CA VAL A 504 -10.72 -27.13 -15.00
C VAL A 504 -11.66 -26.09 -14.38
N GLY A 505 -12.96 -26.41 -14.32
CA GLY A 505 -13.92 -25.66 -13.50
C GLY A 505 -13.63 -25.83 -12.01
N SER A 506 -13.96 -24.81 -11.21
CA SER A 506 -13.83 -24.86 -9.75
C SER A 506 -14.62 -26.04 -9.17
N ARG A 507 -14.11 -26.65 -8.10
CA ARG A 507 -14.75 -27.80 -7.43
C ARG A 507 -15.22 -27.48 -6.01
N ALA A 508 -15.07 -26.23 -5.57
CA ALA A 508 -15.58 -25.75 -4.30
C ALA A 508 -17.11 -25.68 -4.36
N GLN A 509 -17.79 -26.44 -3.49
CA GLN A 509 -19.26 -26.49 -3.48
C GLN A 509 -19.86 -25.34 -2.67
N PHE A 510 -19.12 -24.81 -1.69
CA PHE A 510 -19.34 -23.61 -0.84
C PHE A 510 -20.75 -23.37 -0.23
N LEU A 511 -21.76 -24.18 -0.52
CA LEU A 511 -23.07 -24.16 0.11
C LEU A 511 -23.14 -25.16 1.26
N PRO A 512 -23.69 -24.76 2.42
CA PRO A 512 -23.93 -25.66 3.52
C PRO A 512 -25.02 -26.68 3.18
N SER A 513 -25.00 -27.84 3.83
CA SER A 513 -25.95 -28.93 3.59
C SER A 513 -26.19 -29.76 4.84
N GLY A 514 -27.32 -30.45 4.93
CA GLY A 514 -27.62 -31.33 6.06
C GLY A 514 -27.57 -30.60 7.40
N THR A 515 -26.81 -31.14 8.36
CA THR A 515 -26.64 -30.53 9.69
C THR A 515 -25.96 -29.16 9.62
N ASP A 516 -24.96 -28.95 8.77
CA ASP A 516 -24.27 -27.66 8.65
C ASP A 516 -25.23 -26.54 8.25
N LEU A 517 -26.19 -26.82 7.36
CA LEU A 517 -27.24 -25.86 7.01
C LEU A 517 -28.08 -25.50 8.26
N THR A 518 -28.51 -26.49 9.04
CA THR A 518 -29.29 -26.22 10.26
C THR A 518 -28.51 -25.45 11.34
N HIS A 519 -27.20 -25.67 11.43
CA HIS A 519 -26.33 -24.94 12.36
C HIS A 519 -26.07 -23.51 11.88
N LEU A 520 -25.75 -23.31 10.60
CA LEU A 520 -25.39 -22.01 10.03
C LEU A 520 -26.60 -21.07 9.87
N MET A 521 -27.81 -21.60 9.68
CA MET A 521 -29.06 -20.83 9.68
C MET A 521 -29.50 -20.36 11.08
N ASP A 522 -28.90 -20.88 12.16
CA ASP A 522 -29.04 -20.35 13.52
C ASP A 522 -27.96 -19.30 13.77
N LEU A 523 -28.24 -18.04 13.46
CA LEU A 523 -27.29 -16.92 13.42
C LEU A 523 -26.66 -16.62 14.79
N ARG A 524 -25.54 -15.90 14.78
CA ARG A 524 -24.75 -15.53 15.97
C ARG A 524 -24.43 -14.03 15.90
N ASP A 525 -24.62 -13.32 17.01
CA ASP A 525 -24.43 -11.87 17.12
C ASP A 525 -23.22 -11.46 17.99
N GLY A 526 -22.49 -12.43 18.58
CA GLY A 526 -21.30 -12.19 19.41
C GLY A 526 -19.97 -12.45 18.69
N ASP A 527 -19.00 -11.56 18.88
CA ASP A 527 -17.70 -11.47 18.16
C ASP A 527 -16.88 -12.75 18.03
N GLN A 528 -17.08 -13.74 18.91
CA GLN A 528 -16.31 -14.99 18.90
C GLN A 528 -16.91 -16.08 18.00
N ASP A 529 -18.18 -15.95 17.58
CA ASP A 529 -18.94 -17.00 16.86
C ASP A 529 -19.47 -16.56 15.49
N ILE A 530 -19.26 -15.29 15.11
CA ILE A 530 -19.68 -14.76 13.80
C ILE A 530 -18.96 -15.51 12.67
N LEU A 531 -19.69 -15.76 11.58
CA LEU A 531 -19.14 -16.32 10.36
C LEU A 531 -18.42 -15.21 9.56
N LEU A 532 -17.15 -15.44 9.22
CA LEU A 532 -16.38 -14.58 8.29
C LEU A 532 -16.48 -13.06 8.63
N PRO A 533 -16.18 -12.63 9.87
CA PRO A 533 -16.56 -11.31 10.38
C PRO A 533 -15.89 -10.13 9.65
N ALA A 534 -14.70 -10.32 9.07
CA ALA A 534 -13.94 -9.28 8.38
C ALA A 534 -14.09 -9.31 6.84
N LEU A 535 -14.92 -10.19 6.29
CA LEU A 535 -15.00 -10.42 4.85
C LEU A 535 -15.58 -9.21 4.13
N THR A 536 -14.88 -8.72 3.11
CA THR A 536 -15.30 -7.62 2.24
C THR A 536 -15.68 -8.08 0.83
N THR A 537 -15.14 -9.21 0.39
CA THR A 537 -15.34 -9.71 -0.98
C THR A 537 -15.39 -11.23 -0.99
N LEU A 538 -16.48 -11.76 -1.51
CA LEU A 538 -16.68 -13.18 -1.81
C LEU A 538 -16.84 -13.39 -3.31
N GLU A 539 -15.92 -14.13 -3.92
CA GLU A 539 -15.98 -14.49 -5.33
C GLU A 539 -16.07 -16.02 -5.50
N VAL A 540 -17.18 -16.50 -6.06
CA VAL A 540 -17.50 -17.92 -6.21
C VAL A 540 -18.03 -18.25 -7.62
N SER A 541 -17.72 -17.42 -8.61
CA SER A 541 -18.18 -17.61 -9.99
C SER A 541 -17.73 -18.96 -10.56
N GLU A 542 -18.59 -19.62 -11.33
CA GLU A 542 -18.39 -20.97 -11.88
C GLU A 542 -18.18 -22.07 -10.82
N CYS A 543 -18.35 -21.78 -9.51
CA CYS A 543 -18.40 -22.82 -8.48
C CYS A 543 -19.69 -23.65 -8.65
N PRO A 544 -19.63 -25.00 -8.52
CA PRO A 544 -20.78 -25.88 -8.66
C PRO A 544 -21.68 -25.87 -7.41
N LEU A 545 -22.16 -24.68 -7.01
CA LEU A 545 -22.99 -24.46 -5.83
C LEU A 545 -24.30 -25.26 -5.92
N ASN A 546 -24.99 -25.18 -7.06
CA ASN A 546 -26.14 -26.03 -7.42
C ASN A 546 -27.23 -26.16 -6.33
N GLY A 547 -27.55 -25.06 -5.64
CA GLY A 547 -28.52 -25.03 -4.55
C GLY A 547 -29.25 -23.69 -4.46
N GLU A 548 -30.04 -23.50 -3.41
CA GLU A 548 -30.82 -22.28 -3.27
C GLU A 548 -29.97 -21.07 -2.88
N LEU A 549 -30.16 -19.93 -3.54
CA LEU A 549 -29.45 -18.67 -3.26
C LEU A 549 -29.58 -18.25 -1.80
N ARG A 550 -30.75 -18.45 -1.19
CA ARG A 550 -30.98 -18.20 0.24
C ARG A 550 -29.98 -18.93 1.15
N TRP A 551 -29.48 -20.12 0.78
CA TRP A 551 -28.48 -20.85 1.59
C TRP A 551 -27.06 -20.31 1.46
N LEU A 552 -26.78 -19.49 0.44
CA LEU A 552 -25.55 -18.69 0.35
C LEU A 552 -25.67 -17.42 1.19
N ILE A 553 -26.79 -16.71 1.06
CA ILE A 553 -26.96 -15.35 1.61
C ILE A 553 -27.28 -15.35 3.11
N TRP A 554 -28.17 -16.22 3.62
CA TRP A 554 -28.59 -16.16 5.03
C TRP A 554 -27.45 -16.36 6.04
N PRO A 555 -26.53 -17.34 5.88
CA PRO A 555 -25.40 -17.50 6.79
C PRO A 555 -24.51 -16.25 6.89
N LEU A 556 -24.50 -15.42 5.84
CA LEU A 556 -23.71 -14.19 5.73
C LEU A 556 -24.48 -12.94 6.21
N ALA A 557 -25.74 -13.05 6.66
CA ALA A 557 -26.60 -11.91 6.96
C ALA A 557 -26.09 -10.96 8.07
N TYR A 558 -25.09 -11.40 8.86
CA TYR A 558 -24.42 -10.61 9.91
C TYR A 558 -22.96 -10.24 9.60
N CYS A 559 -22.46 -10.52 8.38
CA CYS A 559 -21.15 -10.04 7.93
C CYS A 559 -21.22 -8.51 7.72
N GLU A 560 -20.65 -7.73 8.64
CA GLU A 560 -20.79 -6.27 8.68
C GLU A 560 -19.98 -5.53 7.60
N HIS A 561 -18.99 -6.18 7.02
CA HIS A 561 -18.05 -5.55 6.08
C HIS A 561 -18.20 -6.06 4.63
N LEU A 562 -19.16 -6.95 4.35
CA LEU A 562 -19.26 -7.69 3.09
C LEU A 562 -19.88 -6.84 1.97
N GLY A 563 -19.04 -5.98 1.37
CA GLY A 563 -19.41 -5.08 0.29
C GLY A 563 -19.67 -5.74 -1.06
N SER A 564 -19.13 -6.94 -1.33
CA SER A 564 -19.27 -7.59 -2.63
C SER A 564 -19.48 -9.10 -2.56
N ILE A 565 -20.53 -9.59 -3.23
CA ILE A 565 -20.79 -11.01 -3.50
C ILE A 565 -20.91 -11.19 -5.02
N ILE A 566 -20.06 -12.06 -5.58
CA ILE A 566 -19.98 -12.35 -7.01
C ILE A 566 -20.11 -13.86 -7.21
N ALA A 567 -21.22 -14.29 -7.81
CA ALA A 567 -21.60 -15.69 -7.98
C ALA A 567 -22.21 -15.94 -9.38
N VAL A 568 -21.40 -15.73 -10.43
CA VAL A 568 -21.81 -15.94 -11.82
C VAL A 568 -21.82 -17.44 -12.17
N ASN A 569 -22.82 -17.91 -12.94
CA ASN A 569 -22.89 -19.29 -13.47
C ASN A 569 -22.85 -20.42 -12.42
N CYS A 570 -23.15 -20.14 -11.15
CA CYS A 570 -23.03 -21.10 -10.04
C CYS A 570 -24.12 -22.19 -9.96
N GLY A 571 -25.09 -22.19 -10.90
CA GLY A 571 -26.26 -23.06 -10.86
C GLY A 571 -27.27 -22.73 -9.75
N LEU A 572 -27.15 -21.56 -9.09
CA LEU A 572 -28.01 -21.16 -7.98
C LEU A 572 -29.48 -21.04 -8.41
N CYS A 573 -30.41 -21.40 -7.53
CA CYS A 573 -31.85 -21.38 -7.81
C CYS A 573 -32.66 -20.76 -6.66
N GLY A 574 -33.98 -20.71 -6.80
CA GLY A 574 -34.88 -20.17 -5.77
C GLY A 574 -34.96 -18.65 -5.78
N GLU A 575 -34.87 -18.04 -4.60
CA GLU A 575 -35.16 -16.62 -4.37
C GLU A 575 -33.99 -15.84 -3.75
N LEU A 576 -33.90 -14.54 -4.07
CA LEU A 576 -33.20 -13.57 -3.23
C LEU A 576 -34.19 -13.07 -2.17
N PRO A 577 -34.01 -13.43 -0.89
CA PRO A 577 -34.94 -13.09 0.18
C PRO A 577 -34.82 -11.62 0.61
N ASN A 578 -35.83 -11.10 1.30
CA ASN A 578 -35.71 -9.80 1.95
C ASN A 578 -34.71 -9.86 3.11
N LEU A 579 -33.68 -9.00 3.04
CA LEU A 579 -32.68 -8.87 4.10
C LEU A 579 -32.97 -7.74 5.09
N ASP A 580 -33.88 -6.81 4.79
CA ASP A 580 -34.19 -5.69 5.69
C ASP A 580 -35.70 -5.38 5.73
N PRO A 581 -36.40 -5.66 6.86
CA PRO A 581 -35.94 -6.49 7.96
C PRO A 581 -35.84 -7.97 7.55
N LEU A 582 -35.03 -8.75 8.27
CA LEU A 582 -35.01 -10.20 8.11
C LEU A 582 -36.37 -10.82 8.51
N GLY A 583 -36.75 -11.87 7.77
CA GLY A 583 -37.86 -12.75 8.14
C GLY A 583 -37.60 -13.52 9.46
N PRO A 584 -38.47 -14.46 9.85
CA PRO A 584 -38.26 -15.27 11.05
C PRO A 584 -36.93 -16.03 10.98
N ILE A 585 -35.96 -15.60 11.79
CA ILE A 585 -34.63 -16.21 11.89
C ILE A 585 -34.47 -16.90 13.24
N ARG A 586 -33.62 -17.92 13.27
CA ARG A 586 -33.08 -18.41 14.55
C ARG A 586 -31.78 -17.66 14.82
N MET A 587 -31.63 -17.10 16.02
CA MET A 587 -30.42 -16.44 16.48
C MET A 587 -30.16 -16.80 17.94
N ASN A 588 -28.93 -17.25 18.22
CA ASN A 588 -28.53 -17.83 19.51
C ASN A 588 -29.52 -18.89 20.02
N GLY A 589 -30.03 -19.73 19.12
CA GLY A 589 -31.00 -20.78 19.43
C GLY A 589 -32.46 -20.31 19.56
N THR A 590 -32.72 -19.01 19.67
CA THR A 590 -34.07 -18.41 19.82
C THR A 590 -34.62 -17.93 18.47
N VAL A 591 -35.95 -17.98 18.26
CA VAL A 591 -36.56 -17.39 17.06
C VAL A 591 -36.79 -15.90 17.27
N ARG A 592 -36.32 -15.08 16.33
CA ARG A 592 -36.53 -13.63 16.28
C ARG A 592 -37.16 -13.22 14.94
N VAL A 593 -37.80 -12.07 14.93
CA VAL A 593 -38.52 -11.52 13.77
C VAL A 593 -38.27 -10.03 13.71
N GLY A 594 -38.00 -9.47 12.52
CA GLY A 594 -37.80 -8.02 12.37
C GLY A 594 -36.37 -7.54 12.66
N GLU A 595 -35.40 -8.46 12.81
CA GLU A 595 -34.00 -8.10 13.07
C GLU A 595 -33.34 -7.48 11.81
N PRO A 596 -32.51 -6.44 11.95
CA PRO A 596 -31.81 -5.82 10.83
C PRO A 596 -30.61 -6.68 10.38
N SER A 597 -30.45 -6.87 9.07
CA SER A 597 -29.25 -7.52 8.53
C SER A 597 -28.09 -6.53 8.40
N LYS A 598 -26.93 -6.88 8.99
CA LYS A 598 -25.68 -6.14 8.76
C LYS A 598 -25.16 -6.29 7.32
N LEU A 599 -25.52 -7.38 6.64
CA LEU A 599 -25.23 -7.54 5.21
C LEU A 599 -26.05 -6.56 4.37
N ALA A 600 -27.33 -6.34 4.70
CA ALA A 600 -28.17 -5.40 3.95
C ALA A 600 -27.68 -3.94 4.00
N SER A 601 -27.02 -3.56 5.11
CA SER A 601 -26.42 -2.25 5.29
C SER A 601 -25.01 -2.10 4.71
N SER A 602 -24.32 -3.20 4.35
CA SER A 602 -22.94 -3.19 3.86
C SER A 602 -22.76 -3.63 2.40
N LEU A 603 -23.65 -4.47 1.86
CA LEU A 603 -23.53 -5.02 0.51
C LEU A 603 -23.77 -3.94 -0.57
N GLU A 604 -22.72 -3.59 -1.32
CA GLU A 604 -22.75 -2.60 -2.40
C GLU A 604 -22.87 -3.24 -3.80
N VAL A 605 -22.27 -4.43 -3.97
CA VAL A 605 -22.22 -5.16 -5.26
C VAL A 605 -22.75 -6.57 -5.08
N LEU A 606 -23.80 -6.91 -5.83
CA LEU A 606 -24.37 -8.25 -5.88
C LEU A 606 -24.51 -8.69 -7.34
N GLU A 607 -23.68 -9.66 -7.73
CA GLU A 607 -23.57 -10.20 -9.09
C GLU A 607 -23.98 -11.68 -9.10
N LEU A 608 -25.07 -11.98 -9.80
CA LEU A 608 -25.77 -13.27 -9.82
C LEU A 608 -26.08 -13.77 -11.24
N SER A 609 -25.35 -13.29 -12.25
CA SER A 609 -25.61 -13.63 -13.65
C SER A 609 -25.52 -15.13 -13.96
N GLY A 610 -26.27 -15.60 -14.95
CA GLY A 610 -26.23 -16.98 -15.46
C GLY A 610 -26.92 -18.03 -14.59
N ASN A 611 -27.55 -17.63 -13.48
CA ASN A 611 -28.21 -18.56 -12.55
C ASN A 611 -29.65 -18.92 -12.94
N ASN A 612 -30.33 -19.70 -12.07
CA ASN A 612 -31.67 -20.26 -12.23
C ASN A 612 -32.70 -19.62 -11.26
N LEU A 613 -32.56 -18.33 -10.96
CA LEU A 613 -33.37 -17.65 -9.95
C LEU A 613 -34.80 -17.37 -10.45
N THR A 614 -35.78 -17.46 -9.54
CA THR A 614 -37.21 -17.32 -9.85
C THR A 614 -37.86 -16.11 -9.20
N LEU A 615 -37.35 -15.64 -8.06
CA LEU A 615 -37.92 -14.51 -7.31
C LEU A 615 -36.82 -13.60 -6.74
N ILE A 616 -37.03 -12.29 -6.83
CA ILE A 616 -36.32 -11.26 -6.05
C ILE A 616 -37.35 -10.60 -5.14
N GLU A 617 -37.28 -10.85 -3.83
CA GLU A 617 -38.18 -10.21 -2.87
C GLU A 617 -37.85 -8.72 -2.72
N SER A 618 -36.60 -8.40 -2.39
CA SER A 618 -36.11 -7.03 -2.36
C SER A 618 -34.68 -6.96 -2.90
N ILE A 619 -34.22 -5.73 -3.16
CA ILE A 619 -32.80 -5.42 -3.37
C ILE A 619 -32.35 -4.69 -2.10
N PRO A 620 -31.28 -5.14 -1.41
CA PRO A 620 -30.84 -4.50 -0.17
C PRO A 620 -30.47 -3.01 -0.37
N PRO A 621 -30.76 -2.14 0.61
CA PRO A 621 -30.74 -0.67 0.43
C PRO A 621 -29.34 -0.09 0.19
N SER A 622 -28.27 -0.78 0.60
CA SER A 622 -26.89 -0.37 0.35
C SER A 622 -26.37 -0.74 -1.05
N VAL A 623 -27.07 -1.60 -1.78
CA VAL A 623 -26.62 -2.04 -3.11
C VAL A 623 -26.58 -0.85 -4.06
N ARG A 624 -25.51 -0.77 -4.84
CA ARG A 624 -25.28 0.23 -5.90
C ARG A 624 -25.17 -0.43 -7.28
N LYS A 625 -24.71 -1.69 -7.33
CA LYS A 625 -24.67 -2.51 -8.53
C LYS A 625 -25.33 -3.87 -8.26
N PHE A 626 -26.43 -4.15 -8.95
CA PHE A 626 -27.13 -5.43 -8.90
C PHE A 626 -27.22 -6.04 -10.31
N VAL A 627 -26.64 -7.21 -10.52
CA VAL A 627 -26.60 -7.85 -11.84
C VAL A 627 -27.18 -9.24 -11.73
N ILE A 628 -28.13 -9.54 -12.62
CA ILE A 628 -28.78 -10.85 -12.76
C ILE A 628 -29.05 -11.08 -14.24
N SER A 629 -28.00 -10.92 -15.04
CA SER A 629 -28.05 -11.14 -16.48
C SER A 629 -28.12 -12.64 -16.80
N SER A 630 -28.57 -13.01 -18.00
CA SER A 630 -28.59 -14.38 -18.52
C SER A 630 -29.25 -15.41 -17.59
N ASN A 631 -30.22 -14.98 -16.75
CA ASN A 631 -30.91 -15.86 -15.82
C ASN A 631 -31.86 -16.79 -16.57
N GLN A 632 -31.63 -18.09 -16.43
CA GLN A 632 -32.22 -19.14 -17.27
C GLN A 632 -33.71 -19.39 -16.97
N LYS A 633 -34.16 -19.07 -15.76
CA LYS A 633 -35.56 -19.17 -15.33
C LYS A 633 -36.30 -17.85 -15.52
N ARG A 634 -37.63 -17.91 -15.54
CA ARG A 634 -38.46 -16.71 -15.58
C ARG A 634 -38.40 -16.02 -14.22
N LEU A 635 -37.76 -14.85 -14.19
CA LEU A 635 -37.53 -14.06 -12.98
C LEU A 635 -38.76 -13.18 -12.68
N ARG A 636 -39.25 -13.27 -11.45
CA ARG A 636 -40.20 -12.32 -10.86
C ARG A 636 -39.46 -11.42 -9.88
N MET A 637 -39.79 -10.14 -9.86
CA MET A 637 -39.46 -9.23 -8.76
C MET A 637 -40.75 -8.94 -7.98
N ALA A 638 -40.63 -8.71 -6.67
CA ALA A 638 -41.79 -8.26 -5.90
C ALA A 638 -42.26 -6.87 -6.36
N GLU A 639 -43.52 -6.56 -6.10
CA GLU A 639 -44.16 -5.35 -6.58
C GLU A 639 -43.52 -4.10 -5.94
N GLY A 640 -43.00 -3.21 -6.77
CA GLY A 640 -42.34 -1.98 -6.34
C GLY A 640 -40.83 -2.11 -6.17
N THR A 641 -40.24 -3.31 -6.27
CA THR A 641 -38.80 -3.51 -6.07
C THR A 641 -37.96 -2.80 -7.15
N LEU A 642 -38.39 -2.83 -8.41
CA LEU A 642 -37.75 -2.06 -9.49
C LEU A 642 -37.88 -0.55 -9.27
N THR A 643 -39.05 -0.09 -8.85
CA THR A 643 -39.35 1.31 -8.56
C THR A 643 -38.53 1.82 -7.38
N SER A 644 -38.34 1.00 -6.35
CA SER A 644 -37.55 1.33 -5.16
C SER A 644 -36.06 1.45 -5.51
N ALA A 645 -35.51 0.45 -6.20
CA ALA A 645 -34.10 0.46 -6.58
C ALA A 645 -33.75 1.62 -7.53
N LEU A 646 -34.63 1.97 -8.47
CA LEU A 646 -34.49 3.19 -9.28
C LEU A 646 -34.44 4.47 -8.45
N LYS A 647 -35.31 4.61 -7.43
CA LYS A 647 -35.30 5.78 -6.52
C LYS A 647 -34.02 5.85 -5.69
N GLN A 648 -33.43 4.70 -5.36
CA GLN A 648 -32.16 4.59 -4.62
C GLN A 648 -30.92 4.73 -5.52
N GLY A 649 -31.10 4.86 -6.84
CA GLY A 649 -30.01 5.04 -7.80
C GLY A 649 -29.22 3.77 -8.14
N VAL A 650 -29.78 2.59 -7.86
CA VAL A 650 -29.11 1.30 -8.12
C VAL A 650 -28.94 1.07 -9.62
N SER A 651 -27.71 0.76 -10.04
CA SER A 651 -27.44 0.22 -11.37
C SER A 651 -27.89 -1.24 -11.40
N ILE A 652 -28.83 -1.56 -12.28
CA ILE A 652 -29.40 -2.90 -12.41
C ILE A 652 -29.21 -3.42 -13.83
N ASP A 653 -28.70 -4.64 -13.98
CA ASP A 653 -28.62 -5.34 -15.26
C ASP A 653 -29.48 -6.63 -15.24
N LEU A 654 -30.50 -6.65 -16.10
CA LEU A 654 -31.41 -7.78 -16.36
C LEU A 654 -31.25 -8.35 -17.78
N SER A 655 -30.16 -8.05 -18.48
CA SER A 655 -29.92 -8.46 -19.86
C SER A 655 -29.97 -9.98 -20.03
N GLY A 656 -30.50 -10.50 -21.15
CA GLY A 656 -30.64 -11.95 -21.38
C GLY A 656 -31.67 -12.70 -20.50
N SER A 657 -32.19 -12.09 -19.43
CA SER A 657 -33.11 -12.71 -18.48
C SER A 657 -34.58 -12.61 -18.91
N LYS A 658 -35.36 -13.68 -18.71
CA LYS A 658 -36.81 -13.71 -19.03
C LYS A 658 -37.63 -13.19 -17.86
N LEU A 659 -38.47 -12.18 -18.06
CA LEU A 659 -39.21 -11.55 -16.95
C LEU A 659 -40.65 -12.07 -16.82
N ASP A 660 -41.20 -12.06 -15.62
CA ASP A 660 -42.60 -12.40 -15.36
C ASP A 660 -43.60 -11.31 -15.82
N VAL A 661 -44.90 -11.57 -15.74
CA VAL A 661 -45.94 -10.61 -16.17
C VAL A 661 -46.01 -9.40 -15.23
N ALA A 662 -45.83 -9.59 -13.92
CA ALA A 662 -45.86 -8.50 -12.94
C ALA A 662 -44.65 -7.56 -13.09
N THR A 663 -43.44 -8.11 -13.13
CA THR A 663 -42.19 -7.36 -13.33
C THR A 663 -42.22 -6.57 -14.64
N ARG A 664 -42.69 -7.19 -15.73
CA ARG A 664 -42.87 -6.48 -17.01
C ARG A 664 -43.92 -5.37 -16.92
N ARG A 665 -45.00 -5.55 -16.16
CA ARG A 665 -46.01 -4.49 -15.95
C ARG A 665 -45.43 -3.30 -15.18
N GLU A 666 -44.62 -3.56 -14.14
CA GLU A 666 -43.94 -2.50 -13.39
C GLU A 666 -42.94 -1.73 -14.26
N ALA A 667 -42.05 -2.43 -14.97
CA ALA A 667 -41.09 -1.83 -15.90
C ALA A 667 -41.79 -1.04 -17.03
N GLN A 668 -42.92 -1.51 -17.56
CA GLN A 668 -43.75 -0.75 -18.50
C GLN A 668 -44.36 0.51 -17.86
N GLY A 669 -44.75 0.45 -16.58
CA GLY A 669 -45.22 1.60 -15.83
C GLY A 669 -44.13 2.66 -15.63
N LEU A 670 -42.91 2.23 -15.32
CA LEU A 670 -41.73 3.08 -15.18
C LEU A 670 -41.32 3.74 -16.52
N LEU A 671 -41.33 2.97 -17.61
CA LEU A 671 -41.13 3.48 -18.99
C LEU A 671 -42.18 4.54 -19.36
N LYS A 672 -43.47 4.29 -19.09
CA LYS A 672 -44.56 5.27 -19.35
C LYS A 672 -44.42 6.57 -18.56
N LYS A 673 -43.85 6.50 -17.35
CA LYS A 673 -43.58 7.65 -16.48
C LYS A 673 -42.26 8.37 -16.81
N GLY A 674 -41.48 7.88 -17.77
CA GLY A 674 -40.20 8.46 -18.16
C GLY A 674 -39.05 8.20 -17.19
N PHE A 675 -39.18 7.23 -16.26
CA PHE A 675 -38.08 6.82 -15.36
C PHE A 675 -37.03 5.95 -16.05
N ILE A 676 -37.42 5.29 -17.14
CA ILE A 676 -36.56 4.45 -17.98
C ILE A 676 -36.81 4.92 -19.42
N SER A 677 -35.77 5.06 -20.23
CA SER A 677 -35.87 5.37 -21.65
C SER A 677 -35.40 4.20 -22.51
N ARG A 678 -35.82 4.17 -23.78
CA ARG A 678 -35.26 3.25 -24.78
C ARG A 678 -34.04 3.91 -25.42
N THR A 679 -32.90 3.25 -25.42
CA THR A 679 -31.67 3.72 -26.08
C THR A 679 -31.63 3.29 -27.55
N ALA A 680 -30.78 3.94 -28.35
CA ALA A 680 -30.72 3.77 -29.80
C ALA A 680 -29.47 3.01 -30.30
N GLU A 681 -28.61 2.55 -29.40
CA GLU A 681 -27.34 1.92 -29.76
C GLU A 681 -27.52 0.47 -30.22
N LYS A 682 -26.70 0.08 -31.20
CA LYS A 682 -26.50 -1.30 -31.65
C LYS A 682 -25.03 -1.64 -31.54
N THR A 683 -24.68 -2.63 -30.72
CA THR A 683 -23.36 -3.25 -30.71
C THR A 683 -23.20 -4.18 -31.92
N PHE A 684 -21.96 -4.31 -32.42
CA PHE A 684 -21.65 -5.09 -33.62
C PHE A 684 -21.50 -6.59 -33.32
N THR A 685 -21.71 -7.42 -34.35
CA THR A 685 -21.80 -8.87 -34.25
C THR A 685 -20.44 -9.57 -34.26
N SER A 686 -20.27 -10.57 -33.39
CA SER A 686 -19.38 -11.69 -33.71
C SER A 686 -20.07 -12.61 -34.72
N ARG A 687 -19.38 -12.98 -35.79
CA ARG A 687 -19.86 -14.00 -36.73
C ARG A 687 -19.47 -15.39 -36.23
N GLU A 688 -20.23 -15.92 -35.27
CA GLU A 688 -20.66 -17.33 -35.26
C GLU A 688 -21.57 -17.60 -34.05
N LYS A 689 -22.84 -17.94 -34.37
CA LYS A 689 -23.85 -18.62 -33.54
C LYS A 689 -23.79 -18.41 -32.02
N ASP A 690 -24.44 -17.35 -31.52
CA ASP A 690 -25.62 -17.38 -30.63
C ASP A 690 -25.94 -15.97 -30.09
N GLY A 691 -26.98 -15.82 -29.26
CA GLY A 691 -27.71 -14.57 -28.97
C GLY A 691 -26.93 -13.31 -28.50
N PHE A 692 -27.59 -12.14 -28.64
CA PHE A 692 -27.04 -10.78 -28.49
C PHE A 692 -26.57 -10.37 -27.07
N THR A 693 -25.55 -9.49 -26.99
CA THR A 693 -25.00 -8.83 -25.78
C THR A 693 -24.63 -7.34 -26.03
N CYS A 694 -24.64 -6.49 -24.98
CA CYS A 694 -24.37 -5.04 -25.06
C CYS A 694 -23.70 -4.46 -23.79
N TYR A 695 -22.85 -3.43 -23.97
CA TYR A 695 -22.31 -2.47 -22.98
C TYR A 695 -22.05 -1.12 -23.72
N ASP A 696 -21.78 0.06 -23.12
CA ASP A 696 -21.38 0.40 -21.74
C ASP A 696 -22.03 1.72 -21.21
N LEU A 697 -21.26 2.78 -20.88
CA LEU A 697 -21.68 3.88 -19.98
C LEU A 697 -21.28 5.31 -20.42
N GLU A 698 -22.07 6.30 -19.98
CA GLU A 698 -21.61 7.69 -19.74
C GLU A 698 -21.55 7.98 -18.22
N ARG A 699 -20.59 8.81 -17.81
CA ARG A 699 -20.02 8.89 -16.44
C ARG A 699 -20.91 9.44 -15.30
N ASN A 700 -22.23 9.61 -15.47
CA ASN A 700 -23.05 10.30 -14.45
C ASN A 700 -24.56 9.95 -14.38
N SER A 701 -25.01 8.78 -14.86
CA SER A 701 -26.45 8.42 -14.81
C SER A 701 -26.76 7.16 -13.99
N THR A 702 -27.65 7.31 -13.01
CA THR A 702 -28.34 6.22 -12.31
C THR A 702 -29.31 5.51 -13.27
N THR A 703 -28.95 4.33 -13.80
CA THR A 703 -29.75 3.67 -14.84
C THR A 703 -29.92 2.17 -14.66
N LEU A 704 -31.17 1.74 -14.87
CA LEU A 704 -31.65 0.37 -14.95
C LEU A 704 -31.60 -0.13 -16.41
N GLN A 705 -30.86 -1.20 -16.69
CA GLN A 705 -30.73 -1.80 -18.01
C GLN A 705 -31.76 -2.90 -18.24
N VAL A 706 -32.66 -2.70 -19.21
CA VAL A 706 -33.72 -3.66 -19.58
C VAL A 706 -33.77 -3.78 -21.11
N LEU A 707 -33.38 -4.94 -21.64
CA LEU A 707 -33.30 -5.16 -23.10
C LEU A 707 -34.69 -5.39 -23.76
N PRO A 708 -34.87 -5.05 -25.05
CA PRO A 708 -36.21 -4.85 -25.62
C PRO A 708 -37.02 -6.10 -25.98
N CYS A 709 -36.52 -7.31 -25.71
CA CYS A 709 -37.13 -8.57 -26.16
C CYS A 709 -38.56 -8.77 -25.62
N ASP A 710 -38.79 -8.39 -24.37
CA ASP A 710 -40.02 -8.64 -23.60
C ASP A 710 -40.98 -7.43 -23.57
N PHE A 711 -40.60 -6.31 -24.21
CA PHE A 711 -41.22 -4.98 -24.04
C PHE A 711 -41.70 -4.32 -25.33
N LEU A 712 -41.62 -5.02 -26.46
CA LEU A 712 -42.20 -4.62 -27.74
C LEU A 712 -43.53 -5.36 -27.97
N PRO A 713 -44.57 -4.71 -28.52
CA PRO A 713 -45.76 -5.42 -28.97
C PRO A 713 -45.42 -6.34 -30.14
N GLU A 714 -46.00 -7.54 -30.20
CA GLU A 714 -45.69 -8.58 -31.21
C GLU A 714 -45.70 -8.07 -32.66
N LYS A 715 -46.53 -7.06 -32.96
CA LYS A 715 -46.62 -6.41 -34.28
C LYS A 715 -45.35 -5.66 -34.73
N LEU A 716 -44.36 -5.47 -33.85
CA LEU A 716 -43.02 -4.97 -34.19
C LEU A 716 -41.93 -6.07 -34.18
N CYS A 717 -42.29 -7.30 -33.77
CA CYS A 717 -41.42 -8.48 -33.76
C CYS A 717 -41.82 -9.49 -34.85
N VAL A 718 -42.44 -9.03 -35.94
CA VAL A 718 -42.77 -9.88 -37.09
C VAL A 718 -41.51 -10.10 -37.92
N SER A 719 -41.06 -11.35 -37.99
CA SER A 719 -40.05 -11.79 -38.95
C SER A 719 -40.61 -11.70 -40.38
N SER A 720 -40.17 -10.72 -41.16
CA SER A 720 -40.51 -10.60 -42.59
C SER A 720 -39.71 -11.59 -43.46
N TRP A 721 -39.68 -12.87 -43.09
CA TRP A 721 -39.01 -13.96 -43.83
C TRP A 721 -39.71 -15.32 -43.66
N LEU A 722 -40.94 -15.38 -44.16
CA LEU A 722 -41.70 -16.55 -44.63
C LEU A 722 -42.85 -15.91 -45.43
N GLU A 723 -42.82 -15.85 -46.76
CA GLU A 723 -42.78 -17.00 -47.67
C GLU A 723 -42.30 -16.63 -49.10
N ARG A 724 -42.06 -17.66 -49.92
CA ARG A 724 -42.13 -17.67 -51.42
C ARG A 724 -40.95 -17.23 -52.31
N HIS A 725 -40.21 -18.27 -52.72
CA HIS A 725 -39.60 -18.55 -54.04
C HIS A 725 -38.07 -18.51 -54.21
N ARG A 726 -37.57 -19.61 -54.81
CA ARG A 726 -36.23 -19.83 -55.34
C ARG A 726 -35.98 -18.93 -56.56
N SER A 727 -34.79 -18.33 -56.70
CA SER A 727 -33.83 -18.62 -57.80
C SER A 727 -32.69 -17.60 -57.96
N THR A 728 -31.49 -18.11 -58.26
CA THR A 728 -30.40 -17.53 -59.10
C THR A 728 -29.76 -16.15 -58.81
N MET A 729 -28.46 -16.22 -58.46
CA MET A 729 -27.29 -15.47 -58.97
C MET A 729 -27.18 -13.93 -59.02
N HIS A 730 -25.96 -13.50 -58.63
CA HIS A 730 -25.14 -12.37 -59.12
C HIS A 730 -25.09 -11.00 -58.39
N GLN A 731 -23.85 -10.69 -58.00
CA GLN A 731 -23.11 -9.42 -57.98
C GLN A 731 -23.54 -8.19 -57.15
N VAL A 732 -22.51 -7.63 -56.52
CA VAL A 732 -22.33 -6.42 -55.70
C VAL A 732 -22.51 -5.16 -56.58
N PRO A 733 -23.11 -4.01 -56.13
CA PRO A 733 -22.46 -3.14 -55.14
C PRO A 733 -23.30 -2.32 -54.13
N ARG A 734 -22.57 -1.77 -53.15
CA ARG A 734 -23.01 -0.87 -52.08
C ARG A 734 -23.89 0.29 -52.58
N LYS A 735 -24.98 0.58 -51.88
CA LYS A 735 -25.57 1.94 -51.78
C LYS A 735 -25.89 2.29 -50.34
N HIS A 736 -25.55 3.51 -49.93
CA HIS A 736 -25.99 4.09 -48.67
C HIS A 736 -27.51 4.25 -48.68
N ILE A 737 -28.17 3.82 -47.59
CA ILE A 737 -29.48 4.32 -47.19
C ILE A 737 -29.34 4.80 -45.74
N GLN A 738 -29.13 6.11 -45.58
CA GLN A 738 -29.29 6.77 -44.29
C GLN A 738 -30.79 6.92 -44.00
N ALA A 739 -31.33 6.08 -43.12
CA ALA A 739 -32.62 6.37 -42.49
C ALA A 739 -32.38 7.26 -41.26
N LYS A 740 -32.64 8.56 -41.38
CA LYS A 740 -32.57 9.51 -40.25
C LYS A 740 -33.80 9.35 -39.35
N GLY A 741 -33.59 8.91 -38.10
CA GLY A 741 -34.56 8.95 -36.99
C GLY A 741 -33.97 9.71 -35.78
N ARG A 742 -34.80 10.34 -34.95
CA ARG A 742 -34.38 11.41 -34.01
C ARG A 742 -34.68 11.15 -32.52
N CYS A 743 -33.66 11.39 -31.67
CA CYS A 743 -33.69 11.89 -30.25
C CYS A 743 -34.26 10.96 -29.13
N TRP A 744 -34.22 11.24 -27.80
CA TRP A 744 -33.84 12.39 -26.90
C TRP A 744 -33.20 11.91 -25.54
N VAL A 745 -32.84 12.85 -24.64
CA VAL A 745 -32.12 12.70 -23.34
C VAL A 745 -33.06 12.75 -22.09
N LEU A 746 -32.59 12.32 -20.89
CA LEU A 746 -33.32 12.30 -19.61
C LEU A 746 -32.91 13.40 -18.60
N HIS A 747 -33.79 13.68 -17.62
CA HIS A 747 -33.57 14.60 -16.48
C HIS A 747 -33.93 13.94 -15.12
N PRO A 748 -33.38 14.41 -13.98
CA PRO A 748 -33.69 13.86 -12.64
C PRO A 748 -35.09 14.22 -12.14
N MET A 749 -35.63 13.43 -11.20
CA MET A 749 -36.90 13.76 -10.52
C MET A 749 -36.72 14.85 -9.44
N PRO A 750 -37.72 15.74 -9.24
CA PRO A 750 -37.72 16.68 -8.12
C PRO A 750 -37.87 15.94 -6.78
N LYS A 751 -37.08 16.31 -5.77
CA LYS A 751 -37.31 15.89 -4.38
C LYS A 751 -38.61 16.49 -3.86
N GLN A 752 -39.56 15.67 -3.43
CA GLN A 752 -40.68 16.15 -2.63
C GLN A 752 -40.20 16.39 -1.20
N HIS A 753 -40.25 17.65 -0.76
CA HIS A 753 -40.11 18.00 0.65
C HIS A 753 -41.47 17.88 1.33
N GLU A 754 -41.59 17.00 2.34
CA GLU A 754 -42.71 17.07 3.28
C GLU A 754 -42.44 18.16 4.33
N HIS A 755 -43.39 19.06 4.51
CA HIS A 755 -43.33 20.15 5.47
C HIS A 755 -44.27 19.89 6.67
N GLN A 756 -43.70 19.69 7.85
CA GLN A 756 -44.27 20.01 9.17
C GLN A 756 -43.07 20.37 10.09
N GLY A 757 -43.04 21.40 10.92
CA GLY A 757 -43.90 22.58 11.07
C GLY A 757 -43.36 23.51 12.18
N GLN A 758 -43.51 24.83 12.01
CA GLN A 758 -43.38 25.91 13.03
C GLN A 758 -42.10 26.03 13.91
N ALA A 759 -41.37 27.15 13.75
CA ALA A 759 -41.27 28.23 14.76
C ALA A 759 -40.52 29.46 14.19
N TRP A 760 -40.68 30.63 14.82
CA TRP A 760 -40.28 31.96 14.29
C TRP A 760 -38.98 32.51 14.91
N LEU A 761 -38.21 33.35 14.18
CA LEU A 761 -37.76 34.71 14.64
C LEU A 761 -36.93 35.51 13.58
N HIS A 762 -36.88 36.83 13.78
CA HIS A 762 -36.71 37.95 12.83
C HIS A 762 -35.41 38.16 11.96
N LEU A 763 -35.66 38.84 10.83
CA LEU A 763 -34.89 39.71 9.90
C LEU A 763 -33.97 40.81 10.53
N PRO A 764 -33.24 41.71 9.78
CA PRO A 764 -32.83 41.75 8.34
C PRO A 764 -31.39 42.29 8.02
N GLY A 765 -30.99 42.25 6.73
CA GLY A 765 -30.09 43.25 6.07
C GLY A 765 -28.73 42.71 5.58
N GLN A 766 -28.14 43.15 4.45
CA GLN A 766 -28.56 44.08 3.39
C GLN A 766 -27.84 43.71 2.07
N LEU A 767 -28.46 44.00 0.92
CA LEU A 767 -27.88 44.00 -0.44
C LEU A 767 -27.97 45.44 -0.98
N PRO A 768 -27.10 45.91 -1.92
CA PRO A 768 -27.32 45.56 -3.32
C PRO A 768 -26.08 45.49 -4.25
N MET A 769 -26.34 44.98 -5.47
CA MET A 769 -25.44 44.98 -6.64
C MET A 769 -25.20 46.39 -7.24
N GLN A 770 -24.09 46.54 -7.98
CA GLN A 770 -24.05 46.90 -9.43
C GLN A 770 -22.59 46.77 -9.94
N LYS A 771 -22.30 45.93 -10.95
CA LYS A 771 -22.34 46.16 -12.42
C LYS A 771 -21.36 47.22 -12.96
N GLY A 772 -20.50 46.83 -13.92
CA GLY A 772 -19.87 47.81 -14.83
C GLY A 772 -18.60 47.38 -15.58
N VAL A 773 -18.75 46.63 -16.68
CA VAL A 773 -17.91 46.64 -17.90
C VAL A 773 -16.40 47.01 -17.78
N SER A 774 -15.52 46.01 -17.83
CA SER A 774 -14.50 45.83 -18.90
C SER A 774 -13.90 44.41 -18.83
#